data_AF-A0A158PSI7-F1
#
_entry.id   AF-A0A158PSI7-F1
#
_cell.length_a   1.000
_cell.length_b   1.000
_cell.length_c   1.000
_cell.angle_alpha   90.00
_cell.angle_beta   90.00
_cell.angle_gamma   90.00
#
_symmetry.space_group_name_H-M   'P 1'
#
loop_
_entity.id
_entity.type
_entity.pdbx_description
1 polymer ?
#
loop_
_entity_poly.entity_id
_entity_poly.type
_entity_poly.pdbx_seq_one_letter_code
_entity_poly.pdbx_strand_id
1 'polypeptide(L)'
;INRVNVKIRDLPASLDGFTIVLLTDIHIGPTVDQKRVREIVEKTNALHADMVAISGDLVDGFLSNLVQPTLPLAELRSKFGVYYVTGNHEYYYGDTNEWLHYFTTKFNITVLRNENRNLCSSSGDCICIAGVDDFFTEKLRISDHHMDAERALSGCSETQPTILLVHQPNGASKILRNTKKRIDLVLSGHTHAGQFYIVWFLAYLKNDFLYGHYKIKNRDTQIYVSSGVNYWGPPVKIKMNFRIARFPVIISIIISSVSIIFLNIFGMRIFGVNDVHDYRKGNRARQLSTVKFELFILPFSVFVYLRLIQLAKYVLAYNNNGMITDHAGKMVNLYGKKSIYLQLIAIGTILWLFLGHATLFLYFIPDLVPRFLVMLSFLSIGLWYHIVIPLVAFAILTAVFSELKTVNICHPFINKCFSKFSVLEAFCLNKNVQTAFTLLIAIFLCFFSYIFCDNLVIKNVSLNVKDLPNGTEGIRFALISDIHAGATVFKEKIEEIVDRVNSESVDAVFLVGDAVDAPRDSIENRVKPLRFLKQKTFYVSGNHEYYYSNASEWFDLFQQYGFEILNNRHVLFRGICIAGVSDYSSGESGLPAHKFQPVEALKGCPQNTTTIVLSHNPASAKEIAFNSAHLRVDLILSGHTHAGQFYTVAPIAYWMLPYYYGLYQISPETQLFITAGTLYQGAPMKMVWTSEIWIIEFHAAF
;
A
#
# COMPACT_ATOMS: atom_id res chain seq x y z
N ILE A 1 21.94 -11.66 23.56
CA ILE A 1 23.23 -10.98 23.82
C ILE A 1 24.14 -11.33 22.66
N ASN A 2 24.66 -10.33 21.94
CA ASN A 2 25.64 -10.51 20.87
C ASN A 2 26.97 -9.91 21.34
N ARG A 3 28.09 -10.57 21.05
CA ARG A 3 29.44 -10.08 21.38
C ARG A 3 30.17 -9.76 20.09
N VAL A 4 30.80 -8.58 20.04
CA VAL A 4 31.55 -8.09 18.88
C VAL A 4 32.90 -7.59 19.36
N ASN A 5 33.96 -8.10 18.76
CA ASN A 5 35.32 -7.65 19.04
C ASN A 5 35.66 -6.50 18.08
N VAL A 6 36.07 -5.37 18.64
CA VAL A 6 36.46 -4.16 17.89
C VAL A 6 37.95 -3.91 18.14
N LYS A 7 38.71 -3.62 17.09
CA LYS A 7 40.13 -3.29 17.22
C LYS A 7 40.29 -1.78 17.19
N ILE A 8 40.78 -1.19 18.27
CA ILE A 8 41.04 0.25 18.36
C ILE A 8 42.52 0.51 18.08
N ARG A 9 42.82 1.52 17.26
CA ARG A 9 44.21 1.89 16.93
C ARG A 9 44.89 2.44 18.17
N ASP A 10 46.15 2.09 18.41
CA ASP A 10 46.96 2.59 19.53
C ASP A 10 46.25 2.49 20.90
N LEU A 11 45.43 1.44 21.10
CA LEU A 11 44.79 1.20 22.38
C LEU A 11 45.87 0.85 23.42
N PRO A 12 45.99 1.59 24.53
CA PRO A 12 46.96 1.27 25.57
C PRO A 12 46.73 -0.13 26.13
N ALA A 13 47.81 -0.86 26.44
CA ALA A 13 47.72 -2.24 26.93
C ALA A 13 46.93 -2.36 28.25
N SER A 14 46.91 -1.29 29.07
CA SER A 14 46.12 -1.19 30.30
C SER A 14 44.60 -1.15 30.07
N LEU A 15 44.18 -0.87 28.83
CA LEU A 15 42.80 -0.79 28.37
C LEU A 15 42.44 -1.92 27.39
N ASP A 16 43.36 -2.86 27.13
CA ASP A 16 43.04 -4.05 26.34
C ASP A 16 41.99 -4.90 27.06
N GLY A 17 41.00 -5.36 26.32
CA GLY A 17 39.84 -6.06 26.88
C GLY A 17 38.75 -5.17 27.49
N PHE A 18 38.82 -3.83 27.34
CA PHE A 18 37.75 -2.93 27.80
C PHE A 18 36.39 -3.31 27.19
N THR A 19 35.38 -3.50 28.05
CA THR A 19 34.05 -4.00 27.65
C THR A 19 32.94 -2.96 27.77
N ILE A 20 32.13 -2.85 26.71
CA ILE A 20 30.98 -1.94 26.67
C ILE A 20 29.70 -2.75 26.42
N VAL A 21 28.69 -2.56 27.27
CA VAL A 21 27.32 -2.96 26.94
C VAL A 21 26.63 -1.80 26.24
N LEU A 22 26.24 -2.02 24.98
CA LEU A 22 25.44 -1.07 24.22
C LEU A 22 23.95 -1.42 24.32
N LEU A 23 23.16 -0.49 24.83
CA LEU A 23 21.70 -0.50 24.83
C LEU A 23 21.21 0.58 23.87
N THR A 24 20.29 0.23 22.97
CA THR A 24 19.64 1.17 22.04
C THR A 24 18.19 0.80 21.92
N ASP A 25 17.32 1.77 21.62
CA ASP A 25 15.94 1.52 21.21
C ASP A 25 15.18 0.62 22.21
N ILE A 26 15.18 1.02 23.49
CA ILE A 26 14.45 0.32 24.56
C ILE A 26 12.96 0.63 24.44
N HIS A 27 12.60 1.87 24.08
CA HIS A 27 11.23 2.37 23.92
C HIS A 27 10.34 2.05 25.13
N ILE A 28 10.75 2.49 26.33
CA ILE A 28 9.92 2.33 27.54
C ILE A 28 8.63 3.11 27.32
N GLY A 29 7.51 2.41 27.37
CA GLY A 29 6.22 2.93 26.94
C GLY A 29 5.10 1.94 27.20
N PRO A 30 3.91 2.10 26.59
CA PRO A 30 2.72 1.29 26.89
C PRO A 30 2.90 -0.23 26.75
N THR A 31 3.85 -0.67 25.90
CA THR A 31 4.10 -2.08 25.61
C THR A 31 5.43 -2.60 26.17
N VAL A 32 6.25 -1.74 26.80
CA VAL A 32 7.52 -2.09 27.45
C VAL A 32 7.44 -1.66 28.90
N ASP A 33 7.02 -2.59 29.75
CA ASP A 33 6.70 -2.35 31.15
C ASP A 33 7.92 -2.45 32.09
N GLN A 34 7.68 -2.18 33.38
CA GLN A 34 8.71 -2.24 34.43
C GLN A 34 9.40 -3.61 34.52
N LYS A 35 8.64 -4.70 34.30
CA LYS A 35 9.19 -6.05 34.35
C LYS A 35 10.21 -6.24 33.23
N ARG A 36 9.89 -5.81 32.02
CA ARG A 36 10.80 -5.87 30.88
C ARG A 36 12.07 -5.05 31.12
N VAL A 37 11.94 -3.85 31.68
CA VAL A 37 13.10 -3.00 32.02
C VAL A 37 13.98 -3.68 33.07
N ARG A 38 13.39 -4.27 34.12
CA ARG A 38 14.13 -5.02 35.15
C ARG A 38 14.92 -6.18 34.53
N GLU A 39 14.33 -6.98 33.64
CA GLU A 39 15.03 -8.06 32.94
C GLU A 39 16.24 -7.56 32.12
N ILE A 40 16.12 -6.38 31.48
CA ILE A 40 17.20 -5.76 30.71
C ILE A 40 18.35 -5.35 31.65
N VAL A 41 18.02 -4.75 32.79
CA VAL A 41 19.00 -4.30 33.79
C VAL A 41 19.73 -5.48 34.42
N GLU A 42 19.02 -6.52 34.84
CA GLU A 42 19.61 -7.74 35.41
C GLU A 42 20.58 -8.40 34.43
N LYS A 43 20.18 -8.55 33.15
CA LYS A 43 21.04 -9.09 32.09
C LYS A 43 22.25 -8.22 31.80
N THR A 44 22.09 -6.90 31.88
CA THR A 44 23.19 -5.95 31.67
C THR A 44 24.22 -6.05 32.80
N ASN A 45 23.76 -6.05 34.05
CA ASN A 45 24.63 -6.14 35.22
C ASN A 45 25.37 -7.49 35.28
N ALA A 46 24.72 -8.59 34.87
CA ALA A 46 25.34 -9.91 34.82
C ALA A 46 26.48 -10.03 33.79
N LEU A 47 26.63 -9.06 32.88
CA LEU A 47 27.75 -9.02 31.93
C LEU A 47 29.02 -8.39 32.53
N HIS A 48 28.93 -7.76 33.70
CA HIS A 48 30.06 -7.13 34.40
C HIS A 48 30.90 -6.20 33.49
N ALA A 49 30.23 -5.40 32.67
CA ALA A 49 30.91 -4.54 31.72
C ALA A 49 31.62 -3.36 32.38
N ASP A 50 32.72 -2.91 31.78
CA ASP A 50 33.44 -1.72 32.20
C ASP A 50 32.56 -0.47 32.08
N MET A 51 31.70 -0.42 31.06
CA MET A 51 30.82 0.71 30.79
C MET A 51 29.48 0.27 30.18
N VAL A 52 28.41 1.02 30.46
CA VAL A 52 27.13 0.91 29.74
C VAL A 52 26.93 2.16 28.88
N ALA A 53 26.72 1.98 27.58
CA ALA A 53 26.28 3.02 26.66
C ALA A 53 24.79 2.84 26.35
N ILE A 54 24.01 3.91 26.46
CA ILE A 54 22.63 3.99 26.01
C ILE A 54 22.57 4.99 24.85
N SER A 55 22.45 4.51 23.62
CA SER A 55 22.45 5.36 22.42
C SER A 55 21.04 5.61 21.89
N GLY A 56 20.29 6.43 22.62
CA GLY A 56 18.98 6.99 22.24
C GLY A 56 17.78 6.04 22.24
N ASP A 57 16.60 6.64 22.10
CA ASP A 57 15.28 6.00 22.08
C ASP A 57 15.05 5.13 23.34
N LEU A 58 15.20 5.76 24.50
CA LEU A 58 14.99 5.15 25.79
C LEU A 58 13.51 5.15 26.19
N VAL A 59 12.75 6.21 25.87
CA VAL A 59 11.35 6.40 26.31
C VAL A 59 10.42 6.85 25.18
N ASP A 60 9.17 6.35 25.21
CA ASP A 60 8.09 6.65 24.26
C ASP A 60 6.87 7.24 24.98
N GLY A 61 7.04 8.38 25.67
CA GLY A 61 5.93 9.09 26.30
C GLY A 61 6.32 10.17 27.30
N PHE A 62 5.31 10.73 27.97
CA PHE A 62 5.48 11.79 28.98
C PHE A 62 6.04 11.23 30.30
N LEU A 63 6.93 11.99 30.94
CA LEU A 63 7.54 11.62 32.23
C LEU A 63 6.49 11.27 33.29
N SER A 64 5.43 12.07 33.41
CA SER A 64 4.34 11.87 34.36
C SER A 64 3.69 10.48 34.30
N ASN A 65 3.71 9.83 33.13
CA ASN A 65 3.08 8.53 32.91
C ASN A 65 4.06 7.35 32.99
N LEU A 66 5.36 7.60 32.86
CA LEU A 66 6.38 6.56 32.65
C LEU A 66 7.42 6.44 33.78
N VAL A 67 7.28 7.20 34.87
CA VAL A 67 8.15 7.08 36.06
C VAL A 67 8.29 5.62 36.51
N GLN A 68 7.18 4.91 36.78
CA GLN A 68 7.20 3.57 37.37
C GLN A 68 7.95 2.54 36.50
N PRO A 69 7.66 2.41 35.18
CA PRO A 69 8.43 1.55 34.30
C PRO A 69 9.94 1.83 34.24
N THR A 70 10.38 3.08 34.43
CA THR A 70 11.80 3.45 34.32
C THR A 70 12.63 3.17 35.58
N LEU A 71 12.00 3.01 36.76
CA LEU A 71 12.71 2.86 38.04
C LEU A 71 13.84 1.82 38.06
N PRO A 72 13.71 0.63 37.43
CA PRO A 72 14.79 -0.36 37.46
C PRO A 72 16.10 0.14 36.82
N LEU A 73 16.07 1.17 35.95
CA LEU A 73 17.28 1.75 35.37
C LEU A 73 18.25 2.31 36.42
N ALA A 74 17.75 2.69 37.60
CA ALA A 74 18.57 3.10 38.74
C ALA A 74 19.56 2.03 39.20
N GLU A 75 19.26 0.76 38.91
CA GLU A 75 20.05 -0.39 39.34
C GLU A 75 21.16 -0.75 38.34
N LEU A 76 21.30 -0.05 37.21
CA LEU A 76 22.40 -0.28 36.25
C LEU A 76 23.76 -0.01 36.90
N ARG A 77 24.68 -0.96 36.74
CA ARG A 77 26.03 -0.93 37.32
C ARG A 77 27.08 -1.19 36.26
N SER A 78 28.15 -0.41 36.32
CA SER A 78 29.36 -0.58 35.54
C SER A 78 30.53 0.09 36.26
N LYS A 79 31.76 -0.29 35.91
CA LYS A 79 32.97 0.23 36.55
C LYS A 79 33.19 1.72 36.30
N PHE A 80 32.91 2.16 35.07
CA PHE A 80 33.15 3.52 34.60
C PHE A 80 31.88 4.34 34.37
N GLY A 81 30.70 3.78 34.65
CA GLY A 81 29.43 4.51 34.61
C GLY A 81 28.53 4.18 33.42
N VAL A 82 27.34 4.80 33.45
CA VAL A 82 26.30 4.65 32.44
C VAL A 82 26.19 5.98 31.68
N TYR A 83 26.39 5.93 30.36
CA TYR A 83 26.40 7.11 29.50
C TYR A 83 25.22 7.08 28.53
N TYR A 84 24.56 8.22 28.36
CA TYR A 84 23.34 8.34 27.57
C TYR A 84 23.42 9.49 26.56
N VAL A 85 22.90 9.26 25.35
CA VAL A 85 22.61 10.32 24.36
C VAL A 85 21.17 10.24 23.91
N THR A 86 20.60 11.37 23.48
CA THR A 86 19.22 11.43 23.01
C THR A 86 19.05 10.72 21.66
N GLY A 87 17.88 10.09 21.47
CA GLY A 87 17.35 9.68 20.18
C GLY A 87 16.21 10.61 19.75
N ASN A 88 15.59 10.31 18.61
CA ASN A 88 14.50 11.14 18.08
C ASN A 88 13.23 11.02 18.93
N HIS A 89 13.04 9.90 19.63
CA HIS A 89 11.84 9.65 20.44
C HIS A 89 11.74 10.54 21.68
N GLU A 90 12.87 10.95 22.24
CA GLU A 90 12.90 11.91 23.35
C GLU A 90 12.39 13.30 22.97
N TYR A 91 12.26 13.59 21.68
CA TYR A 91 11.75 14.87 21.15
C TYR A 91 10.29 14.80 20.67
N TYR A 92 9.63 13.64 20.75
CA TYR A 92 8.23 13.49 20.31
C TYR A 92 7.21 13.79 21.41
N TYR A 93 7.62 13.74 22.69
CA TYR A 93 6.70 13.82 23.82
C TYR A 93 7.22 14.76 24.91
N GLY A 94 6.46 15.82 25.20
CA GLY A 94 6.74 16.74 26.31
C GLY A 94 8.02 17.56 26.13
N ASP A 95 8.54 18.08 27.24
CA ASP A 95 9.84 18.76 27.27
C ASP A 95 10.94 17.72 27.50
N THR A 96 11.82 17.57 26.50
CA THR A 96 12.99 16.69 26.56
C THR A 96 13.85 16.95 27.80
N ASN A 97 13.97 18.20 28.26
CA ASN A 97 14.79 18.54 29.43
C ASN A 97 14.27 17.91 30.73
N GLU A 98 12.97 17.67 30.85
CA GLU A 98 12.40 16.98 32.02
C GLU A 98 12.94 15.55 32.12
N TRP A 99 12.95 14.82 31.01
CA TRP A 99 13.50 13.47 30.93
C TRP A 99 15.00 13.45 31.21
N LEU A 100 15.76 14.37 30.62
CA LEU A 100 17.19 14.48 30.82
C LEU A 100 17.56 14.79 32.27
N HIS A 101 16.84 15.74 32.88
CA HIS A 101 17.00 16.08 34.29
C HIS A 101 16.63 14.90 35.19
N TYR A 102 15.54 14.21 34.88
CA TYR A 102 15.10 13.02 35.62
C TYR A 102 16.15 11.90 35.56
N PHE A 103 16.69 11.57 34.38
CA PHE A 103 17.73 10.55 34.24
C PHE A 103 19.01 10.91 34.99
N THR A 104 19.40 12.19 35.02
CA THR A 104 20.62 12.63 35.71
C THR A 104 20.46 12.67 37.23
N THR A 105 19.27 13.06 37.72
CA THR A 105 19.04 13.28 39.17
C THR A 105 18.52 12.05 39.90
N LYS A 106 17.76 11.19 39.22
CA LYS A 106 17.15 10.00 39.81
C LYS A 106 17.92 8.73 39.51
N PHE A 107 18.65 8.68 38.39
CA PHE A 107 19.47 7.55 38.02
C PHE A 107 20.94 7.97 37.94
N ASN A 108 21.86 7.02 38.13
CA ASN A 108 23.29 7.28 37.97
C ASN A 108 23.70 7.27 36.48
N ILE A 109 22.93 7.98 35.65
CA ILE A 109 23.11 8.06 34.19
C ILE A 109 23.68 9.43 33.84
N THR A 110 24.87 9.43 33.24
CA THR A 110 25.51 10.65 32.73
C THR A 110 25.02 10.92 31.30
N VAL A 111 24.25 11.98 31.13
CA VAL A 111 23.81 12.45 29.81
C VAL A 111 24.95 13.19 29.11
N LEU A 112 25.30 12.79 27.89
CA LEU A 112 26.31 13.43 27.05
C LEU A 112 25.67 14.24 25.93
N ARG A 113 25.32 15.51 26.22
CA ARG A 113 24.73 16.43 25.23
C ARG A 113 25.79 17.30 24.60
N ASN A 114 26.33 16.86 23.47
CA ASN A 114 27.47 17.51 22.83
C ASN A 114 28.65 17.69 23.81
N GLU A 115 28.87 16.68 24.64
CA GLU A 115 29.82 16.66 25.74
C GLU A 115 30.70 15.40 25.67
N ASN A 116 31.85 15.46 26.35
CA ASN A 116 32.75 14.34 26.51
C ASN A 116 33.12 14.08 27.97
N ARG A 117 33.57 12.86 28.25
CA ARG A 117 34.18 12.43 29.51
C ARG A 117 35.36 11.50 29.22
N ASN A 118 36.42 11.60 30.02
CA ASN A 118 37.56 10.69 29.95
C ASN A 118 37.38 9.56 30.96
N LEU A 119 37.52 8.32 30.50
CA LEU A 119 37.53 7.12 31.32
C LEU A 119 38.96 6.62 31.47
N CYS A 120 39.56 6.82 32.64
CA CYS A 120 40.98 6.54 32.86
C CYS A 120 41.19 5.27 33.69
N SER A 121 42.08 4.40 33.21
CA SER A 121 42.55 3.25 33.98
C SER A 121 43.36 3.70 35.20
N SER A 122 43.64 2.77 36.11
CA SER A 122 44.51 3.00 37.27
C SER A 122 45.95 3.42 36.88
N SER A 123 46.36 3.17 35.65
CA SER A 123 47.68 3.55 35.11
C SER A 123 47.72 4.96 34.51
N GLY A 124 46.57 5.65 34.43
CA GLY A 124 46.45 7.00 33.86
C GLY A 124 46.08 7.04 32.38
N ASP A 125 46.13 5.91 31.66
CA ASP A 125 45.65 5.81 30.27
C ASP A 125 44.13 5.97 30.19
N CYS A 126 43.63 6.80 29.27
CA CYS A 126 42.20 7.12 29.17
C CYS A 126 41.58 6.84 27.79
N ILE A 127 40.28 6.55 27.80
CA ILE A 127 39.40 6.55 26.62
C ILE A 127 38.52 7.80 26.69
N CYS A 128 38.48 8.60 25.63
CA CYS A 128 37.50 9.67 25.50
C CYS A 128 36.16 9.10 25.08
N ILE A 129 35.09 9.49 25.76
CA ILE A 129 33.73 9.20 25.32
C ILE A 129 33.04 10.51 25.06
N ALA A 130 32.56 10.68 23.83
CA ALA A 130 31.78 11.83 23.43
C ALA A 130 30.35 11.39 23.09
N GLY A 131 29.39 12.28 23.30
CA GLY A 131 28.01 12.10 22.89
C GLY A 131 27.45 13.38 22.30
N VAL A 132 26.55 13.25 21.33
CA VAL A 132 25.86 14.37 20.69
C VAL A 132 24.36 14.26 20.89
N ASP A 133 23.66 15.39 20.81
CA ASP A 133 22.19 15.37 20.68
C ASP A 133 21.75 14.71 19.37
N ASP A 134 20.52 14.21 19.33
CA ASP A 134 19.99 13.49 18.18
C ASP A 134 19.99 14.32 16.89
N PHE A 135 20.28 13.66 15.77
CA PHE A 135 20.33 14.27 14.44
C PHE A 135 18.99 14.92 14.01
N PHE A 136 17.85 14.43 14.51
CA PHE A 136 16.53 14.97 14.21
C PHE A 136 16.33 16.41 14.72
N THR A 137 17.10 16.84 15.74
CA THR A 137 17.04 18.20 16.31
C THR A 137 17.28 19.30 15.27
N GLU A 138 18.08 19.03 14.23
CA GLU A 138 18.33 19.97 13.12
C GLU A 138 17.05 20.41 12.40
N LYS A 139 16.00 19.58 12.43
CA LYS A 139 14.70 19.87 11.80
C LYS A 139 13.72 20.56 12.74
N LEU A 140 13.84 20.33 14.04
CA LEU A 140 12.85 20.76 15.03
C LEU A 140 13.08 22.18 15.55
N ARG A 141 14.28 22.77 15.35
CA ARG A 141 14.64 24.13 15.80
C ARG A 141 14.30 24.39 17.28
N ILE A 142 14.51 23.40 18.13
CA ILE A 142 14.33 23.52 19.58
C ILE A 142 15.53 24.31 20.14
N SER A 143 15.25 25.33 20.97
CA SER A 143 16.30 26.14 21.60
C SER A 143 17.22 25.25 22.45
N ASP A 144 18.53 25.45 22.36
CA ASP A 144 19.57 24.69 23.07
C ASP A 144 19.63 23.17 22.78
N HIS A 145 18.94 22.68 21.74
CA HIS A 145 19.06 21.29 21.27
C HIS A 145 19.45 21.26 19.80
N HIS A 146 20.71 20.89 19.54
CA HIS A 146 21.23 20.65 18.19
C HIS A 146 22.41 19.68 18.24
N MET A 147 22.59 18.86 17.20
CA MET A 147 23.75 17.98 17.08
C MET A 147 25.04 18.80 16.85
N ASP A 148 25.98 18.76 17.80
CA ASP A 148 27.24 19.53 17.76
C ASP A 148 28.45 18.66 18.11
N ALA A 149 29.00 18.02 17.08
CA ALA A 149 30.13 17.12 17.24
C ALA A 149 31.46 17.82 17.53
N GLU A 150 31.65 19.06 17.05
CA GLU A 150 32.88 19.81 17.33
C GLU A 150 32.97 20.15 18.81
N ARG A 151 31.86 20.60 19.41
CA ARG A 151 31.78 20.79 20.86
C ARG A 151 31.96 19.47 21.61
N ALA A 152 31.28 18.40 21.18
CA ALA A 152 31.39 17.09 21.82
C ALA A 152 32.82 16.57 21.85
N LEU A 153 33.59 16.77 20.78
CA LEU A 153 34.95 16.24 20.62
C LEU A 153 36.05 17.21 21.08
N SER A 154 35.70 18.43 21.47
CA SER A 154 36.68 19.48 21.82
C SER A 154 37.65 19.10 22.94
N GLY A 155 37.18 18.32 23.92
CA GLY A 155 37.98 17.81 25.05
C GLY A 155 38.72 16.50 24.78
N CYS A 156 38.55 15.91 23.60
CA CYS A 156 39.21 14.66 23.23
C CYS A 156 40.58 14.93 22.57
N SER A 157 41.65 14.39 23.16
CA SER A 157 42.99 14.41 22.57
C SER A 157 43.05 13.59 21.27
N GLU A 158 43.91 13.98 20.33
CA GLU A 158 44.12 13.23 19.08
C GLU A 158 44.92 11.92 19.29
N THR A 159 45.66 11.83 20.39
CA THR A 159 46.47 10.65 20.72
C THR A 159 45.72 9.60 21.53
N GLN A 160 44.57 9.96 22.13
CA GLN A 160 43.78 9.04 22.94
C GLN A 160 42.67 8.34 22.12
N PRO A 161 42.33 7.08 22.43
CA PRO A 161 41.17 6.40 21.89
C PRO A 161 39.88 7.20 22.12
N THR A 162 39.04 7.34 21.08
CA THR A 162 37.78 8.09 21.17
C THR A 162 36.59 7.25 20.71
N ILE A 163 35.58 7.15 21.58
CA ILE A 163 34.29 6.49 21.31
C ILE A 163 33.19 7.56 21.26
N LEU A 164 32.41 7.57 20.18
CA LEU A 164 31.32 8.52 19.97
C LEU A 164 29.97 7.81 20.05
N LEU A 165 29.07 8.29 20.91
CA LEU A 165 27.68 7.86 20.99
C LEU A 165 26.82 8.76 20.10
N VAL A 166 26.16 8.16 19.11
CA VAL A 166 25.22 8.85 18.20
C VAL A 166 24.02 7.97 17.98
N HIS A 167 22.81 8.42 18.26
CA HIS A 167 21.63 7.57 18.10
C HIS A 167 21.41 7.16 16.63
N GLN A 168 21.39 8.11 15.68
CA GLN A 168 21.15 7.82 14.27
C GLN A 168 22.43 7.60 13.45
N PRO A 169 22.52 6.53 12.63
CA PRO A 169 23.68 6.29 11.77
C PRO A 169 23.91 7.38 10.71
N ASN A 170 22.86 8.06 10.27
CA ASN A 170 22.97 9.20 9.36
C ASN A 170 23.64 10.41 10.04
N GLY A 171 23.37 10.63 11.32
CA GLY A 171 24.09 11.62 12.14
C GLY A 171 25.58 11.27 12.22
N ALA A 172 25.90 10.00 12.49
CA ALA A 172 27.27 9.51 12.51
C ALA A 172 27.99 9.75 11.18
N SER A 173 27.34 9.42 10.05
CA SER A 173 27.89 9.68 8.71
C SER A 173 28.17 11.17 8.47
N LYS A 174 27.22 12.05 8.83
CA LYS A 174 27.39 13.50 8.71
C LYS A 174 28.57 14.01 9.52
N ILE A 175 28.70 13.57 10.77
CA ILE A 175 29.82 13.93 11.65
C ILE A 175 31.15 13.50 11.03
N LEU A 176 31.24 12.25 10.58
CA LEU A 176 32.47 11.70 10.00
C LEU A 176 32.87 12.38 8.69
N ARG A 177 31.93 12.95 7.92
CA ARG A 177 32.25 13.75 6.73
C ARG A 177 32.80 15.13 7.08
N ASN A 178 32.40 15.70 8.22
CA ASN A 178 32.66 17.11 8.53
C ASN A 178 33.79 17.32 9.56
N THR A 179 34.04 16.38 10.47
CA THR A 179 35.09 16.52 11.48
C THR A 179 36.40 15.88 11.04
N LYS A 180 37.52 16.51 11.42
CA LYS A 180 38.88 15.94 11.28
C LYS A 180 39.39 15.28 12.56
N LYS A 181 38.66 15.43 13.67
CA LYS A 181 39.03 14.84 14.96
C LYS A 181 39.06 13.31 14.87
N ARG A 182 39.95 12.70 15.66
CA ARG A 182 40.07 11.25 15.76
C ARG A 182 38.81 10.68 16.41
N ILE A 183 38.19 9.71 15.74
CA ILE A 183 37.10 8.89 16.26
C ILE A 183 37.42 7.45 15.89
N ASP A 184 37.58 6.57 16.87
CA ASP A 184 37.95 5.18 16.65
C ASP A 184 36.71 4.27 16.53
N LEU A 185 35.66 4.57 17.31
CA LEU A 185 34.41 3.80 17.32
C LEU A 185 33.19 4.69 17.49
N VAL A 186 32.17 4.49 16.64
CA VAL A 186 30.83 5.09 16.81
C VAL A 186 29.83 4.01 17.20
N LEU A 187 29.02 4.25 18.23
CA LEU A 187 27.96 3.36 18.70
C LEU A 187 26.59 3.99 18.42
N SER A 188 25.71 3.25 17.73
CA SER A 188 24.46 3.78 17.19
C SER A 188 23.32 2.74 17.17
N GLY A 189 22.07 3.20 17.02
CA GLY A 189 20.83 2.42 16.99
C GLY A 189 19.90 2.89 15.87
N HIS A 190 18.65 3.22 16.22
CA HIS A 190 17.60 3.87 15.41
C HIS A 190 16.95 2.99 14.33
N THR A 191 17.74 2.22 13.59
CA THR A 191 17.23 1.53 12.39
C THR A 191 16.40 0.29 12.71
N HIS A 192 16.49 -0.22 13.95
CA HIS A 192 15.94 -1.52 14.39
C HIS A 192 16.34 -2.71 13.50
N ALA A 193 17.44 -2.58 12.74
CA ALA A 193 17.80 -3.47 11.65
C ALA A 193 16.65 -3.71 10.65
N GLY A 194 15.71 -2.76 10.52
CA GLY A 194 14.54 -2.92 9.67
C GLY A 194 13.53 -3.92 10.18
N GLN A 195 13.08 -3.76 11.44
CA GLN A 195 12.17 -4.60 12.26
C GLN A 195 11.21 -5.58 11.52
N PHE A 196 10.72 -5.21 10.33
CA PHE A 196 9.92 -6.04 9.42
C PHE A 196 10.46 -6.02 7.99
N TYR A 197 10.17 -7.07 7.21
CA TYR A 197 10.71 -7.27 5.85
C TYR A 197 10.57 -6.07 4.91
N ILE A 198 9.44 -5.37 4.96
CA ILE A 198 9.20 -4.17 4.14
C ILE A 198 9.95 -2.93 4.65
N VAL A 199 10.05 -2.77 5.96
CA VAL A 199 10.75 -1.64 6.60
C VAL A 199 12.26 -1.79 6.42
N TRP A 200 12.81 -3.01 6.39
CA TRP A 200 14.22 -3.28 6.11
C TRP A 200 14.71 -2.64 4.82
N PHE A 201 13.96 -2.79 3.73
CA PHE A 201 14.35 -2.23 2.44
C PHE A 201 14.35 -0.69 2.47
N LEU A 202 13.30 -0.08 3.05
CA LEU A 202 13.21 1.37 3.19
C LEU A 202 14.29 1.92 4.13
N ALA A 203 14.57 1.22 5.22
CA ALA A 203 15.63 1.57 6.17
C ALA A 203 17.01 1.46 5.52
N TYR A 204 17.25 0.43 4.69
CA TYR A 204 18.49 0.26 3.93
C TYR A 204 18.73 1.42 2.96
N LEU A 205 17.69 1.86 2.24
CA LEU A 205 17.81 2.97 1.29
C LEU A 205 17.97 4.34 1.96
N LYS A 206 17.40 4.53 3.15
CA LYS A 206 17.39 5.82 3.85
C LYS A 206 18.57 6.02 4.80
N ASN A 207 19.29 4.97 5.17
CA ASN A 207 20.36 5.04 6.16
C ASN A 207 21.70 4.63 5.56
N ASP A 208 22.74 5.43 5.82
CA ASP A 208 24.10 5.14 5.39
C ASP A 208 24.64 3.84 6.00
N PHE A 209 24.14 3.47 7.19
CA PHE A 209 24.44 2.19 7.85
C PHE A 209 23.16 1.61 8.45
N LEU A 210 22.89 0.32 8.18
CA LEU A 210 21.65 -0.32 8.61
C LEU A 210 21.81 -1.08 9.93
N TYR A 211 22.67 -2.09 10.00
CA TYR A 211 22.87 -2.93 11.18
C TYR A 211 24.22 -3.64 11.09
N GLY A 212 24.92 -3.78 12.21
CA GLY A 212 26.19 -4.50 12.30
C GLY A 212 27.42 -3.60 12.41
N HIS A 213 28.59 -4.21 12.22
CA HIS A 213 29.90 -3.57 12.38
C HIS A 213 30.48 -3.17 11.01
N TYR A 214 30.74 -1.87 10.83
CA TYR A 214 31.26 -1.28 9.61
C TYR A 214 32.65 -0.68 9.85
N LYS A 215 33.55 -0.84 8.89
CA LYS A 215 34.84 -0.15 8.83
C LYS A 215 34.81 0.88 7.72
N ILE A 216 35.23 2.10 8.01
CA ILE A 216 35.24 3.19 7.02
C ILE A 216 36.52 3.07 6.18
N LYS A 217 36.41 2.86 4.86
CA LYS A 217 37.57 2.55 3.99
C LYS A 217 38.69 3.60 3.99
N ASN A 218 38.40 4.85 4.33
CA ASN A 218 39.32 5.99 4.24
C ASN A 218 39.64 6.62 5.62
N ARG A 219 39.28 5.94 6.72
CA ARG A 219 39.58 6.36 8.10
C ARG A 219 39.76 5.13 8.97
N ASP A 220 40.58 5.21 10.02
CA ASP A 220 40.68 4.14 11.02
C ASP A 220 39.47 4.11 11.98
N THR A 221 38.28 4.53 11.50
CA THR A 221 37.04 4.59 12.27
C THR A 221 36.17 3.37 12.01
N GLN A 222 35.57 2.85 13.08
CA GLN A 222 34.54 1.82 13.04
C GLN A 222 33.19 2.36 13.48
N ILE A 223 32.11 1.80 12.94
CA ILE A 223 30.74 2.12 13.37
C ILE A 223 30.04 0.81 13.70
N TYR A 224 29.40 0.74 14.87
CA TYR A 224 28.53 -0.36 15.23
C TYR A 224 27.09 0.14 15.36
N VAL A 225 26.20 -0.40 14.52
CA VAL A 225 24.76 -0.11 14.54
C VAL A 225 24.03 -1.30 15.15
N SER A 226 23.43 -1.08 16.31
CA SER A 226 22.59 -2.04 17.02
C SER A 226 21.26 -2.25 16.31
N SER A 227 20.67 -3.44 16.46
CA SER A 227 19.31 -3.73 15.98
C SER A 227 18.22 -3.27 16.96
N GLY A 228 18.57 -2.54 18.03
CA GLY A 228 17.68 -2.24 19.15
C GLY A 228 17.57 -3.38 20.18
N VAL A 229 17.26 -3.02 21.43
CA VAL A 229 16.98 -3.97 22.52
C VAL A 229 15.57 -4.52 22.38
N ASN A 230 14.58 -3.66 22.10
CA ASN A 230 13.19 -4.04 21.89
C ASN A 230 12.76 -3.72 20.44
N TYR A 231 11.62 -3.06 20.26
CA TYR A 231 10.97 -2.76 19.00
C TYR A 231 10.37 -1.35 19.08
N TRP A 232 10.11 -0.75 17.92
CA TRP A 232 9.33 0.48 17.80
C TRP A 232 7.91 0.15 17.29
N GLY A 233 6.89 0.70 17.96
CA GLY A 233 5.48 0.48 17.60
C GLY A 233 4.98 -0.94 17.95
N PRO A 234 4.50 -1.74 16.96
CA PRO A 234 3.94 -3.07 17.24
C PRO A 234 5.00 -4.05 17.80
N PRO A 235 4.63 -4.92 18.77
CA PRO A 235 5.54 -5.76 19.54
C PRO A 235 6.04 -6.99 18.77
N VAL A 236 6.67 -6.76 17.62
CA VAL A 236 7.14 -7.82 16.72
C VAL A 236 8.54 -7.47 16.23
N LYS A 237 9.46 -8.42 16.38
CA LYS A 237 10.85 -8.31 15.92
C LYS A 237 11.30 -9.61 15.26
N ILE A 238 11.55 -9.59 13.96
CA ILE A 238 11.92 -10.78 13.19
C ILE A 238 13.44 -10.91 13.11
N LYS A 239 13.99 -12.06 13.52
CA LYS A 239 15.43 -12.34 13.43
C LYS A 239 15.85 -12.56 11.97
N MET A 240 16.47 -11.54 11.37
CA MET A 240 16.97 -11.56 9.99
C MET A 240 18.35 -12.24 9.91
N ASN A 241 18.39 -13.53 9.58
CA ASN A 241 19.63 -14.20 9.15
C ASN A 241 19.70 -14.19 7.62
N PHE A 242 20.36 -13.18 7.03
CA PHE A 242 20.75 -13.23 5.62
C PHE A 242 21.98 -14.14 5.45
N ARG A 243 21.76 -15.45 5.32
CA ARG A 243 22.65 -16.27 4.48
C ARG A 243 22.22 -16.04 3.04
N ILE A 244 23.19 -15.85 2.15
CA ILE A 244 23.02 -15.72 0.69
C ILE A 244 22.37 -17.00 0.15
N ALA A 245 21.05 -17.10 0.30
CA ALA A 245 20.25 -18.24 -0.06
C ALA A 245 18.80 -17.82 -0.32
N ARG A 246 18.59 -16.69 -1.02
CA ARG A 246 17.27 -16.35 -1.60
C ARG A 246 17.43 -15.59 -2.92
N PHE A 247 17.79 -16.35 -3.97
CA PHE A 247 17.62 -15.96 -5.37
C PHE A 247 16.26 -15.28 -5.68
N PRO A 248 15.12 -15.64 -5.05
CA PRO A 248 13.83 -14.97 -5.31
C PRO A 248 13.75 -13.49 -4.88
N VAL A 249 14.47 -13.10 -3.83
CA VAL A 249 14.47 -11.70 -3.33
C VAL A 249 15.37 -10.83 -4.21
N ILE A 250 16.52 -11.38 -4.63
CA ILE A 250 17.41 -10.73 -5.60
C ILE A 250 16.69 -10.57 -6.94
N ILE A 251 15.97 -11.60 -7.40
CA ILE A 251 15.12 -11.52 -8.59
C ILE A 251 14.04 -10.44 -8.42
N SER A 252 13.34 -10.37 -7.29
CA SER A 252 12.32 -9.33 -7.04
C SER A 252 12.88 -7.90 -6.99
N ILE A 253 14.11 -7.72 -6.45
CA ILE A 253 14.82 -6.43 -6.44
C ILE A 253 15.30 -6.06 -7.84
N ILE A 254 15.88 -7.01 -8.58
CA ILE A 254 16.28 -6.82 -9.98
C ILE A 254 15.05 -6.48 -10.83
N ILE A 255 13.94 -7.18 -10.61
CA ILE A 255 12.64 -6.96 -11.25
C ILE A 255 12.11 -5.53 -10.99
N SER A 256 12.10 -5.09 -9.73
CA SER A 256 11.62 -3.75 -9.37
C SER A 256 12.52 -2.65 -9.96
N SER A 257 13.83 -2.92 -9.99
CA SER A 257 14.82 -2.01 -10.58
C SER A 257 14.69 -1.93 -12.10
N VAL A 258 14.40 -3.04 -12.78
CA VAL A 258 14.19 -3.09 -14.24
C VAL A 258 12.92 -2.35 -14.63
N SER A 259 11.82 -2.44 -13.88
CA SER A 259 10.61 -1.65 -14.14
C SER A 259 10.86 -0.14 -14.00
N ILE A 260 11.63 0.28 -12.98
CA ILE A 260 12.02 1.69 -12.77
C ILE A 260 12.98 2.18 -13.88
N ILE A 261 13.90 1.33 -14.33
CA ILE A 261 14.84 1.63 -15.42
C ILE A 261 14.12 1.69 -16.77
N PHE A 262 13.18 0.78 -17.04
CA PHE A 262 12.34 0.79 -18.24
C PHE A 262 11.51 2.08 -18.32
N LEU A 263 10.93 2.53 -17.20
CA LEU A 263 10.24 3.81 -17.06
C LEU A 263 11.13 5.03 -17.37
N ASN A 264 12.36 5.06 -16.85
CA ASN A 264 13.28 6.19 -17.10
C ASN A 264 13.81 6.22 -18.55
N ILE A 265 14.09 5.05 -19.14
CA ILE A 265 14.72 4.96 -20.47
C ILE A 265 13.68 5.10 -21.60
N PHE A 266 12.55 4.42 -21.49
CA PHE A 266 11.53 4.40 -22.55
C PHE A 266 10.39 5.39 -22.31
N GLY A 267 10.05 5.68 -21.04
CA GLY A 267 8.97 6.61 -20.69
C GLY A 267 9.21 8.05 -21.15
N MET A 268 10.47 8.51 -21.16
CA MET A 268 10.78 9.87 -21.66
C MET A 268 10.91 9.95 -23.18
N ARG A 269 11.18 8.83 -23.87
CA ARG A 269 11.52 8.80 -25.31
C ARG A 269 10.37 8.35 -26.21
N ILE A 270 9.52 7.43 -25.74
CA ILE A 270 8.35 6.93 -26.49
C ILE A 270 7.19 7.94 -26.45
N PHE A 271 7.05 8.67 -25.34
CA PHE A 271 5.93 9.60 -25.12
C PHE A 271 6.35 11.05 -25.29
N GLY A 272 7.22 11.33 -26.28
CA GLY A 272 7.84 12.64 -26.47
C GLY A 272 6.88 13.81 -26.26
N VAL A 273 7.15 14.66 -25.28
CA VAL A 273 6.34 15.86 -25.07
C VAL A 273 7.21 17.11 -25.14
N ASN A 274 7.35 17.60 -26.37
CA ASN A 274 8.00 18.87 -26.67
C ASN A 274 7.03 20.07 -26.69
N ASP A 275 5.76 19.97 -26.28
CA ASP A 275 4.90 21.18 -26.28
C ASP A 275 3.76 21.28 -25.24
N VAL A 276 3.48 22.51 -24.82
CA VAL A 276 2.85 22.97 -23.56
C VAL A 276 1.32 23.03 -23.61
N HIS A 277 0.60 22.00 -23.12
CA HIS A 277 -0.80 22.09 -22.64
C HIS A 277 -1.11 21.07 -21.51
N ASP A 278 -2.08 21.40 -20.64
CA ASP A 278 -2.27 20.97 -19.23
C ASP A 278 -2.76 19.51 -18.98
N TYR A 279 -3.11 18.73 -20.02
CA TYR A 279 -3.54 17.32 -19.87
C TYR A 279 -2.42 16.39 -19.34
N ARG A 280 -1.16 16.83 -19.41
CA ARG A 280 -0.02 16.12 -18.80
C ARG A 280 -0.12 15.98 -17.29
N LYS A 281 -0.86 16.86 -16.60
CA LYS A 281 -1.05 16.79 -15.14
C LYS A 281 -1.82 15.53 -14.74
N GLY A 282 -2.94 15.26 -15.41
CA GLY A 282 -3.73 14.03 -15.24
C GLY A 282 -2.93 12.77 -15.56
N ASN A 283 -2.22 12.76 -16.69
CA ASN A 283 -1.37 11.61 -17.06
C ASN A 283 -0.23 11.38 -16.03
N ARG A 284 0.42 12.44 -15.55
CA ARG A 284 1.45 12.35 -14.51
C ARG A 284 0.89 11.86 -13.17
N ALA A 285 -0.28 12.36 -12.76
CA ALA A 285 -0.95 11.93 -11.54
C ALA A 285 -1.30 10.44 -11.61
N ARG A 286 -1.82 9.99 -12.76
CA ARG A 286 -2.12 8.59 -13.03
C ARG A 286 -0.89 7.69 -13.00
N GLN A 287 0.19 8.07 -13.69
CA GLN A 287 1.46 7.34 -13.68
C GLN A 287 2.03 7.21 -12.26
N LEU A 288 2.00 8.30 -11.50
CA LEU A 288 2.45 8.29 -10.11
C LEU A 288 1.57 7.39 -9.25
N SER A 289 0.26 7.36 -9.47
CA SER A 289 -0.68 6.45 -8.81
C SER A 289 -0.42 4.98 -9.17
N THR A 290 -0.13 4.65 -10.43
CA THR A 290 0.26 3.29 -10.84
C THR A 290 1.56 2.87 -10.15
N VAL A 291 2.57 3.74 -10.09
CA VAL A 291 3.84 3.44 -9.38
C VAL A 291 3.60 3.26 -7.87
N LYS A 292 2.78 4.13 -7.25
CA LYS A 292 2.40 3.99 -5.84
C LYS A 292 1.67 2.68 -5.58
N PHE A 293 0.76 2.29 -6.48
CA PHE A 293 0.04 1.01 -6.39
C PHE A 293 1.00 -0.17 -6.52
N GLU A 294 1.89 -0.19 -7.50
CA GLU A 294 2.92 -1.23 -7.68
C GLU A 294 3.82 -1.37 -6.44
N LEU A 295 4.29 -0.24 -5.89
CA LEU A 295 5.08 -0.24 -4.65
C LEU A 295 4.28 -0.75 -3.44
N PHE A 296 2.98 -0.43 -3.38
CA PHE A 296 2.08 -0.91 -2.34
C PHE A 296 1.82 -2.42 -2.44
N ILE A 297 1.65 -2.97 -3.66
CA ILE A 297 1.36 -4.39 -3.85
C ILE A 297 2.60 -5.28 -3.82
N LEU A 298 3.80 -4.74 -4.06
CA LEU A 298 5.07 -5.46 -4.06
C LEU A 298 5.28 -6.43 -2.87
N PRO A 299 5.10 -6.04 -1.59
CA PRO A 299 5.24 -6.97 -0.46
C PRO A 299 4.27 -8.15 -0.52
N PHE A 300 3.05 -7.91 -0.99
CA PHE A 300 2.03 -8.95 -1.15
C PHE A 300 2.40 -9.89 -2.29
N SER A 301 2.91 -9.38 -3.41
CA SER A 301 3.46 -10.19 -4.50
C SER A 301 4.61 -11.08 -4.03
N VAL A 302 5.56 -10.53 -3.26
CA VAL A 302 6.65 -11.34 -2.66
C VAL A 302 6.10 -12.43 -1.75
N PHE A 303 5.13 -12.10 -0.90
CA PHE A 303 4.48 -13.06 -0.03
C PHE A 303 3.81 -14.19 -0.82
N VAL A 304 3.02 -13.87 -1.85
CA VAL A 304 2.38 -14.84 -2.74
C VAL A 304 3.43 -15.73 -3.40
N TYR A 305 4.50 -15.15 -3.95
CA TYR A 305 5.55 -15.94 -4.60
C TYR A 305 6.25 -16.91 -3.63
N LEU A 306 6.50 -16.50 -2.39
CA LEU A 306 7.04 -17.39 -1.36
C LEU A 306 6.07 -18.54 -1.03
N ARG A 307 4.76 -18.29 -0.98
CA ARG A 307 3.74 -19.32 -0.79
C ARG A 307 3.73 -20.33 -1.94
N LEU A 308 3.76 -19.84 -3.18
CA LEU A 308 3.79 -20.71 -4.37
C LEU A 308 5.06 -21.58 -4.41
N ILE A 309 6.23 -21.01 -4.09
CA ILE A 309 7.48 -21.77 -3.99
C ILE A 309 7.40 -22.82 -2.89
N GLN A 310 6.81 -22.49 -1.73
CA GLN A 310 6.63 -23.43 -0.64
C GLN A 310 5.73 -24.61 -1.05
N LEU A 311 4.58 -24.32 -1.69
CA LEU A 311 3.68 -25.35 -2.19
C LEU A 311 4.36 -26.23 -3.24
N ALA A 312 5.09 -25.64 -4.19
CA ALA A 312 5.84 -26.38 -5.19
C ALA A 312 6.86 -27.33 -4.54
N LYS A 313 7.63 -26.86 -3.56
CA LYS A 313 8.55 -27.72 -2.79
C LYS A 313 7.84 -28.83 -2.04
N TYR A 314 6.68 -28.55 -1.45
CA TYR A 314 5.88 -29.55 -0.73
C TYR A 314 5.39 -30.66 -1.66
N VAL A 315 4.84 -30.33 -2.83
CA VAL A 315 4.39 -31.32 -3.83
C VAL A 315 5.57 -32.15 -4.34
N LEU A 316 6.75 -31.54 -4.52
CA LEU A 316 7.97 -32.23 -4.92
C LEU A 316 8.51 -33.16 -3.83
N ALA A 317 8.48 -32.74 -2.56
CA ALA A 317 8.92 -33.53 -1.42
C ALA A 317 7.97 -34.70 -1.12
N TYR A 318 6.66 -34.53 -1.30
CA TYR A 318 5.67 -35.62 -1.22
C TYR A 318 5.98 -36.72 -2.25
N ASN A 319 6.43 -36.35 -3.44
CA ASN A 319 6.89 -37.29 -4.47
C ASN A 319 8.27 -37.92 -4.18
N ASN A 320 9.09 -37.33 -3.30
CA ASN A 320 10.40 -37.88 -2.91
C ASN A 320 10.32 -39.03 -1.88
N ASN A 321 9.15 -39.30 -1.27
CA ASN A 321 8.93 -40.49 -0.43
C ASN A 321 8.62 -41.77 -1.24
N GLY A 322 8.47 -41.66 -2.57
CA GLY A 322 8.81 -42.73 -3.51
C GLY A 322 8.09 -44.09 -3.45
N MET A 323 6.90 -44.24 -2.87
CA MET A 323 6.16 -45.52 -2.94
C MET A 323 4.64 -45.31 -3.11
N ILE A 324 4.11 -45.78 -4.24
CA ILE A 324 2.68 -46.09 -4.44
C ILE A 324 2.63 -47.54 -4.94
N THR A 325 1.89 -48.39 -4.24
CA THR A 325 1.56 -49.75 -4.68
C THR A 325 0.49 -49.69 -5.76
N ASP A 326 0.72 -50.32 -6.90
CA ASP A 326 -0.35 -50.54 -7.88
C ASP A 326 -1.37 -51.58 -7.35
N HIS A 327 -2.51 -51.73 -8.04
CA HIS A 327 -3.55 -52.71 -7.67
C HIS A 327 -3.06 -54.18 -7.69
N ALA A 328 -1.84 -54.45 -8.18
CA ALA A 328 -1.19 -55.76 -8.17
C ALA A 328 -0.07 -55.87 -7.10
N GLY A 329 0.09 -54.87 -6.23
CA GLY A 329 1.06 -54.87 -5.14
C GLY A 329 2.51 -54.70 -5.56
N LYS A 330 2.79 -54.27 -6.80
CA LYS A 330 4.16 -54.09 -7.31
C LYS A 330 4.61 -52.64 -7.11
N MET A 331 5.82 -52.47 -6.57
CA MET A 331 6.42 -51.15 -6.36
C MET A 331 7.04 -50.63 -7.66
N VAL A 332 6.62 -49.44 -8.12
CA VAL A 332 7.13 -48.81 -9.34
C VAL A 332 7.88 -47.53 -8.99
N ASN A 333 9.16 -47.47 -9.40
CA ASN A 333 10.05 -46.33 -9.19
C ASN A 333 9.79 -45.26 -10.26
N LEU A 334 9.34 -44.06 -9.85
CA LEU A 334 9.10 -42.91 -10.74
C LEU A 334 10.15 -41.80 -10.54
N TYR A 335 11.45 -42.15 -10.50
CA TYR A 335 12.49 -41.17 -10.85
C TYR A 335 12.42 -40.89 -12.35
N GLY A 336 11.65 -39.87 -12.74
CA GLY A 336 11.58 -39.43 -14.13
C GLY A 336 10.85 -38.09 -14.25
N LYS A 337 11.34 -37.21 -15.14
CA LYS A 337 10.79 -35.97 -15.75
C LYS A 337 9.69 -35.13 -15.03
N LYS A 338 8.75 -35.68 -14.27
CA LYS A 338 7.66 -35.00 -13.52
C LYS A 338 8.14 -33.97 -12.48
N SER A 339 9.25 -34.20 -11.78
CA SER A 339 9.79 -33.25 -10.77
C SER A 339 10.25 -31.91 -11.38
N ILE A 340 10.87 -31.94 -12.56
CA ILE A 340 11.30 -30.71 -13.24
C ILE A 340 10.10 -29.93 -13.81
N TYR A 341 9.06 -30.62 -14.30
CA TYR A 341 7.85 -29.95 -14.81
C TYR A 341 7.12 -29.13 -13.74
N LEU A 342 7.03 -29.62 -12.50
CA LEU A 342 6.39 -28.88 -11.40
C LEU A 342 7.19 -27.64 -10.97
N GLN A 343 8.52 -27.71 -10.98
CA GLN A 343 9.37 -26.53 -10.76
C GLN A 343 9.22 -25.52 -11.91
N LEU A 344 9.20 -26.00 -13.15
CA LEU A 344 8.99 -25.17 -14.33
C LEU A 344 7.60 -24.52 -14.34
N ILE A 345 6.56 -25.22 -13.88
CA ILE A 345 5.22 -24.65 -13.71
C ILE A 345 5.25 -23.54 -12.65
N ALA A 346 5.86 -23.77 -11.48
CA ALA A 346 5.95 -22.76 -10.43
C ALA A 346 6.72 -21.51 -10.88
N ILE A 347 7.87 -21.70 -11.55
CA ILE A 347 8.67 -20.61 -12.13
C ILE A 347 7.86 -19.93 -13.25
N GLY A 348 7.18 -20.69 -14.10
CA GLY A 348 6.32 -20.20 -15.16
C GLY A 348 5.17 -19.35 -14.63
N THR A 349 4.48 -19.78 -13.57
CA THR A 349 3.43 -18.99 -12.91
C THR A 349 3.99 -17.69 -12.34
N ILE A 350 5.17 -17.71 -11.72
CA ILE A 350 5.82 -16.48 -11.21
C ILE A 350 6.15 -15.53 -12.35
N LEU A 351 6.76 -16.03 -13.44
CA LEU A 351 7.08 -15.23 -14.62
C LEU A 351 5.83 -14.68 -15.30
N TRP A 352 4.75 -15.46 -15.36
CA TRP A 352 3.48 -15.05 -15.94
C TRP A 352 2.78 -13.97 -15.11
N LEU A 353 2.70 -14.15 -13.78
CA LEU A 353 2.19 -13.11 -12.88
C LEU A 353 3.04 -11.83 -12.96
N PHE A 354 4.36 -11.95 -13.11
CA PHE A 354 5.24 -10.80 -13.32
C PHE A 354 4.97 -10.10 -14.65
N LEU A 355 4.82 -10.85 -15.76
CA LEU A 355 4.51 -10.27 -17.06
C LEU A 355 3.22 -9.44 -16.99
N GLY A 356 2.22 -9.93 -16.25
CA GLY A 356 1.03 -9.16 -15.88
C GLY A 356 1.34 -7.76 -15.36
N HIS A 357 2.13 -7.66 -14.30
CA HIS A 357 2.51 -6.36 -13.70
C HIS A 357 3.35 -5.50 -14.65
N ALA A 358 4.27 -6.10 -15.42
CA ALA A 358 5.10 -5.37 -16.37
C ALA A 358 4.26 -4.72 -17.49
N THR A 359 3.14 -5.34 -17.88
CA THR A 359 2.27 -4.80 -18.93
C THR A 359 1.27 -3.75 -18.47
N LEU A 360 1.07 -3.52 -17.17
CA LEU A 360 0.28 -2.38 -16.68
C LEU A 360 0.81 -1.06 -17.26
N PHE A 361 2.12 -0.98 -17.50
CA PHE A 361 2.76 0.17 -18.15
C PHE A 361 2.55 0.22 -19.66
N LEU A 362 2.35 -0.94 -20.31
CA LEU A 362 2.13 -1.06 -21.75
C LEU A 362 0.67 -0.83 -22.16
N TYR A 363 -0.26 -0.95 -21.20
CA TYR A 363 -1.69 -0.67 -21.38
C TYR A 363 -1.97 0.71 -22.00
N PHE A 364 -1.07 1.67 -21.78
CA PHE A 364 -1.26 3.07 -22.17
C PHE A 364 -0.75 3.42 -23.56
N ILE A 365 -0.30 2.42 -24.33
CA ILE A 365 0.11 2.61 -25.72
C ILE A 365 -0.77 1.70 -26.58
N PRO A 366 -1.90 2.22 -27.09
CA PRO A 366 -2.77 1.47 -27.98
C PRO A 366 -1.96 0.86 -29.12
N ASP A 367 -2.21 -0.41 -29.40
CA ASP A 367 -1.70 -1.16 -30.55
C ASP A 367 -0.16 -1.31 -30.66
N LEU A 368 0.63 -0.84 -29.67
CA LEU A 368 2.08 -1.09 -29.61
C LEU A 368 2.41 -2.56 -29.35
N VAL A 369 1.59 -3.21 -28.53
CA VAL A 369 1.75 -4.60 -28.13
C VAL A 369 0.65 -5.42 -28.80
N PRO A 370 0.97 -6.57 -29.42
CA PRO A 370 -0.03 -7.46 -29.99
C PRO A 370 -1.17 -7.73 -29.00
N ARG A 371 -2.43 -7.61 -29.49
CA ARG A 371 -3.66 -7.80 -28.69
C ARG A 371 -3.60 -9.03 -27.79
N PHE A 372 -3.05 -10.13 -28.28
CA PHE A 372 -2.85 -11.36 -27.51
C PHE A 372 -2.01 -11.17 -26.24
N LEU A 373 -0.90 -10.44 -26.32
CA LEU A 373 -0.01 -10.20 -25.17
C LEU A 373 -0.66 -9.26 -24.16
N VAL A 374 -1.40 -8.24 -24.61
CA VAL A 374 -2.18 -7.35 -23.72
C VAL A 374 -3.22 -8.16 -22.94
N MET A 375 -4.01 -8.98 -23.66
CA MET A 375 -5.02 -9.86 -23.05
C MET A 375 -4.40 -10.83 -22.05
N LEU A 376 -3.33 -11.54 -22.43
CA LEU A 376 -2.66 -12.51 -21.56
C LEU A 376 -2.19 -11.88 -20.25
N SER A 377 -1.72 -10.65 -20.31
CA SER A 377 -1.14 -9.98 -19.16
C SER A 377 -2.21 -9.41 -18.24
N PHE A 378 -3.32 -8.93 -18.81
CA PHE A 378 -4.52 -8.61 -18.03
C PHE A 378 -5.13 -9.82 -17.32
N LEU A 379 -5.16 -10.98 -17.98
CA LEU A 379 -5.57 -12.22 -17.33
C LEU A 379 -4.65 -12.59 -16.15
N SER A 380 -3.35 -12.27 -16.27
CA SER A 380 -2.38 -12.49 -15.20
C SER A 380 -2.66 -11.61 -13.98
N ILE A 381 -3.03 -10.34 -14.20
CA ILE A 381 -3.43 -9.40 -13.14
C ILE A 381 -4.73 -9.87 -12.48
N GLY A 382 -5.72 -10.28 -13.28
CA GLY A 382 -6.97 -10.84 -12.77
C GLY A 382 -6.73 -12.08 -11.89
N LEU A 383 -5.84 -12.99 -12.30
CA LEU A 383 -5.47 -14.14 -11.45
C LEU A 383 -4.74 -13.69 -10.19
N TRP A 384 -3.86 -12.69 -10.29
CA TRP A 384 -3.15 -12.16 -9.14
C TRP A 384 -4.10 -11.65 -8.04
N TYR A 385 -5.14 -10.88 -8.39
CA TYR A 385 -6.14 -10.42 -7.41
C TYR A 385 -6.88 -11.57 -6.72
N HIS A 386 -7.18 -12.65 -7.44
CA HIS A 386 -7.83 -13.83 -6.88
C HIS A 386 -6.90 -14.70 -6.02
N ILE A 387 -5.58 -14.55 -6.15
CA ILE A 387 -4.59 -15.28 -5.34
C ILE A 387 -4.22 -14.49 -4.08
N VAL A 388 -3.90 -13.20 -4.25
CA VAL A 388 -3.28 -12.41 -3.18
C VAL A 388 -4.21 -12.19 -1.99
N ILE A 389 -5.46 -11.81 -2.25
CA ILE A 389 -6.43 -11.46 -1.20
C ILE A 389 -6.73 -12.68 -0.31
N PRO A 390 -7.11 -13.86 -0.85
CA PRO A 390 -7.34 -15.03 -0.01
C PRO A 390 -6.09 -15.50 0.74
N LEU A 391 -4.90 -15.42 0.12
CA LEU A 391 -3.66 -15.83 0.81
C LEU A 391 -3.30 -14.91 1.98
N VAL A 392 -3.55 -13.60 1.85
CA VAL A 392 -3.38 -12.65 2.94
C VAL A 392 -4.41 -12.91 4.04
N ALA A 393 -5.67 -13.13 3.69
CA ALA A 393 -6.72 -13.50 4.65
C ALA A 393 -6.36 -14.78 5.40
N PHE A 394 -5.86 -15.82 4.71
CA PHE A 394 -5.38 -17.04 5.35
C PHE A 394 -4.15 -16.83 6.22
N ALA A 395 -3.27 -15.89 5.87
CA ALA A 395 -2.13 -15.54 6.73
C ALA A 395 -2.58 -14.90 8.04
N ILE A 396 -3.53 -13.97 7.98
CA ILE A 396 -4.16 -13.34 9.16
C ILE A 396 -4.87 -14.41 9.99
N LEU A 397 -5.68 -15.27 9.35
CA LEU A 397 -6.37 -16.38 10.01
C LEU A 397 -5.39 -17.31 10.73
N THR A 398 -4.29 -17.68 10.06
CA THR A 398 -3.23 -18.52 10.65
C THR A 398 -2.60 -17.84 11.85
N ALA A 399 -2.30 -16.54 11.78
CA ALA A 399 -1.73 -15.79 12.89
C ALA A 399 -2.69 -15.77 14.08
N VAL A 400 -3.97 -15.42 13.86
CA VAL A 400 -5.00 -15.38 14.91
C VAL A 400 -5.18 -16.74 15.58
N PHE A 401 -5.36 -17.82 14.82
CA PHE A 401 -5.55 -19.14 15.40
C PHE A 401 -4.29 -19.71 16.06
N SER A 402 -3.10 -19.32 15.59
CA SER A 402 -1.84 -19.70 16.26
C SER A 402 -1.74 -19.04 17.63
N GLU A 403 -2.09 -17.76 17.74
CA GLU A 403 -2.14 -17.05 19.03
C GLU A 403 -3.25 -17.56 19.93
N LEU A 404 -4.47 -17.76 19.43
CA LEU A 404 -5.56 -18.30 20.26
C LEU A 404 -5.25 -19.69 20.82
N LYS A 405 -4.45 -20.51 20.11
CA LYS A 405 -3.98 -21.80 20.62
C LYS A 405 -2.98 -21.68 21.78
N THR A 406 -2.32 -20.53 21.98
CA THR A 406 -1.43 -20.32 23.14
C THR A 406 -2.18 -19.83 24.38
N VAL A 407 -3.41 -19.33 24.22
CA VAL A 407 -4.26 -18.86 25.32
C VAL A 407 -4.94 -20.05 26.02
N ASN A 408 -4.65 -20.25 27.31
CA ASN A 408 -5.12 -21.39 28.12
C ASN A 408 -6.64 -21.61 28.10
N ILE A 409 -7.44 -20.55 28.01
CA ILE A 409 -8.91 -20.63 28.00
C ILE A 409 -9.43 -21.10 26.63
N CYS A 410 -8.79 -20.68 25.54
CA CYS A 410 -9.21 -20.98 24.17
C CYS A 410 -8.69 -22.34 23.69
N HIS A 411 -7.51 -22.77 24.17
CA HIS A 411 -6.82 -23.97 23.73
C HIS A 411 -7.68 -25.26 23.76
N PRO A 412 -8.42 -25.59 24.85
CA PRO A 412 -9.19 -26.83 24.92
C PRO A 412 -10.35 -26.85 23.92
N PHE A 413 -11.01 -25.70 23.75
CA PHE A 413 -12.13 -25.54 22.82
C PHE A 413 -11.65 -25.68 21.37
N ILE A 414 -10.59 -24.97 20.98
CA ILE A 414 -10.06 -25.00 19.62
C ILE A 414 -9.59 -26.40 19.23
N ASN A 415 -8.87 -27.10 20.11
CA ASN A 415 -8.42 -28.47 19.82
C ASN A 415 -9.58 -29.46 19.71
N LYS A 416 -10.63 -29.31 20.54
CA LYS A 416 -11.86 -30.12 20.42
C LYS A 416 -12.59 -29.87 19.10
N CYS A 417 -12.63 -28.62 18.64
CA CYS A 417 -13.20 -28.27 17.33
C CYS A 417 -12.37 -28.87 16.18
N PHE A 418 -11.06 -28.73 16.22
CA PHE A 418 -10.16 -29.23 15.16
C PHE A 418 -10.09 -30.75 15.09
N SER A 419 -10.15 -31.46 16.23
CA SER A 419 -10.23 -32.91 16.22
C SER A 419 -11.52 -33.45 15.60
N LYS A 420 -12.63 -32.70 15.74
CA LYS A 420 -13.92 -33.04 15.12
C LYS A 420 -13.97 -32.66 13.63
N PHE A 421 -13.27 -31.60 13.23
CA PHE A 421 -13.29 -31.06 11.86
C PHE A 421 -11.86 -30.82 11.35
N SER A 422 -11.17 -31.89 10.95
CA SER A 422 -9.77 -31.84 10.48
C SER A 422 -9.57 -30.93 9.25
N VAL A 423 -10.58 -30.81 8.39
CA VAL A 423 -10.58 -29.88 7.25
C VAL A 423 -10.48 -28.43 7.74
N LEU A 424 -11.22 -28.07 8.80
CA LEU A 424 -11.18 -26.73 9.38
C LEU A 424 -9.79 -26.39 9.92
N GLU A 425 -9.13 -27.35 10.58
CA GLU A 425 -7.74 -27.17 11.04
C GLU A 425 -6.79 -26.89 9.86
N ALA A 426 -6.95 -27.64 8.77
CA ALA A 426 -6.13 -27.44 7.58
C ALA A 426 -6.33 -26.05 6.95
N PHE A 427 -7.57 -25.56 6.88
CA PHE A 427 -7.85 -24.20 6.40
C PHE A 427 -7.33 -23.11 7.35
N CYS A 428 -7.37 -23.34 8.66
CA CYS A 428 -6.87 -22.35 9.63
C CYS A 428 -5.34 -22.32 9.73
N LEU A 429 -4.65 -23.46 9.63
CA LEU A 429 -3.22 -23.57 9.98
C LEU A 429 -2.32 -24.14 8.87
N ASN A 430 -2.85 -24.93 7.94
CA ASN A 430 -2.03 -25.57 6.91
C ASN A 430 -1.84 -24.67 5.68
N LYS A 431 -0.69 -24.01 5.69
CA LYS A 431 -0.16 -23.13 4.65
C LYS A 431 -0.23 -23.70 3.22
N ASN A 432 0.01 -25.01 3.04
CA ASN A 432 0.01 -25.62 1.72
C ASN A 432 -1.42 -25.90 1.23
N VAL A 433 -2.31 -26.35 2.12
CA VAL A 433 -3.74 -26.55 1.80
C VAL A 433 -4.38 -25.23 1.44
N GLN A 434 -4.13 -24.18 2.23
CA GLN A 434 -4.55 -22.80 1.94
C GLN A 434 -4.11 -22.38 0.53
N THR A 435 -2.83 -22.57 0.19
CA THR A 435 -2.29 -22.16 -1.11
C THR A 435 -2.88 -22.96 -2.26
N ALA A 436 -3.00 -24.29 -2.13
CA ALA A 436 -3.59 -25.14 -3.16
C ALA A 436 -5.07 -24.81 -3.40
N PHE A 437 -5.83 -24.63 -2.33
CA PHE A 437 -7.23 -24.21 -2.40
C PHE A 437 -7.38 -22.85 -3.08
N THR A 438 -6.57 -21.86 -2.68
CA THR A 438 -6.60 -20.53 -3.31
C THR A 438 -6.30 -20.60 -4.79
N LEU A 439 -5.33 -21.40 -5.24
CA LEU A 439 -5.04 -21.55 -6.67
C LEU A 439 -6.20 -22.17 -7.44
N LEU A 440 -6.81 -23.22 -6.91
CA LEU A 440 -7.95 -23.87 -7.55
C LEU A 440 -9.14 -22.91 -7.70
N ILE A 441 -9.48 -22.21 -6.61
CA ILE A 441 -10.55 -21.21 -6.62
C ILE A 441 -10.19 -20.03 -7.52
N ALA A 442 -8.95 -19.53 -7.52
CA ALA A 442 -8.55 -18.41 -8.36
C ALA A 442 -8.67 -18.74 -9.85
N ILE A 443 -8.24 -19.94 -10.27
CA ILE A 443 -8.40 -20.40 -11.66
C ILE A 443 -9.88 -20.51 -12.01
N PHE A 444 -10.70 -21.10 -11.13
CA PHE A 444 -12.14 -21.20 -11.32
C PHE A 444 -12.78 -19.82 -11.48
N LEU A 445 -12.54 -18.89 -10.55
CA LEU A 445 -13.11 -17.54 -10.59
C LEU A 445 -12.65 -16.77 -11.82
N CYS A 446 -11.36 -16.83 -12.19
CA CYS A 446 -10.87 -16.19 -13.40
C CYS A 446 -11.50 -16.76 -14.67
N PHE A 447 -11.68 -18.07 -14.76
CA PHE A 447 -12.30 -18.73 -15.91
C PHE A 447 -13.76 -18.27 -16.08
N PHE A 448 -14.55 -18.29 -15.01
CA PHE A 448 -15.94 -17.82 -15.05
C PHE A 448 -16.01 -16.32 -15.32
N SER A 449 -15.18 -15.50 -14.65
CA SER A 449 -15.17 -14.06 -14.88
C SER A 449 -14.77 -13.69 -16.30
N TYR A 450 -13.90 -14.45 -16.96
CA TYR A 450 -13.53 -14.23 -18.36
C TYR A 450 -14.64 -14.66 -19.33
N ILE A 451 -15.29 -15.80 -19.11
CA ILE A 451 -16.35 -16.28 -20.02
C ILE A 451 -17.57 -15.37 -19.97
N PHE A 452 -17.91 -14.85 -18.79
CA PHE A 452 -19.12 -14.07 -18.59
C PHE A 452 -18.90 -12.55 -18.64
N CYS A 453 -17.67 -12.05 -18.77
CA CYS A 453 -17.41 -10.60 -18.75
C CYS A 453 -18.12 -9.84 -19.86
N ASP A 454 -18.37 -10.50 -21.00
CA ASP A 454 -19.03 -9.88 -22.14
C ASP A 454 -20.54 -10.20 -22.20
N ASN A 455 -21.07 -10.99 -21.26
CA ASN A 455 -22.48 -11.34 -21.25
C ASN A 455 -23.30 -10.16 -20.70
N LEU A 456 -23.72 -9.27 -21.59
CA LEU A 456 -24.54 -8.11 -21.27
C LEU A 456 -25.95 -8.51 -20.82
N VAL A 457 -26.29 -8.16 -19.58
CA VAL A 457 -27.59 -8.43 -18.97
C VAL A 457 -28.41 -7.14 -18.90
N ILE A 458 -29.62 -7.17 -19.46
CA ILE A 458 -30.61 -6.11 -19.23
C ILE A 458 -31.24 -6.33 -17.85
N LYS A 459 -31.20 -5.30 -17.00
CA LYS A 459 -31.85 -5.30 -15.69
C LYS A 459 -32.90 -4.21 -15.66
N ASN A 460 -34.04 -4.47 -15.01
CA ASN A 460 -35.12 -3.49 -14.87
C ASN A 460 -35.23 -3.06 -13.41
N VAL A 461 -35.42 -1.77 -13.16
CA VAL A 461 -35.71 -1.21 -11.85
C VAL A 461 -36.79 -0.15 -11.96
N SER A 462 -37.75 -0.18 -11.05
CA SER A 462 -38.77 0.85 -10.88
C SER A 462 -38.36 1.75 -9.72
N LEU A 463 -38.20 3.05 -9.97
CA LEU A 463 -37.83 4.04 -8.95
C LEU A 463 -38.96 5.06 -8.76
N ASN A 464 -39.32 5.30 -7.51
CA ASN A 464 -40.34 6.26 -7.14
C ASN A 464 -39.68 7.64 -6.93
N VAL A 465 -40.15 8.65 -7.68
CA VAL A 465 -39.65 10.02 -7.65
C VAL A 465 -40.79 11.02 -7.43
N LYS A 466 -40.51 12.12 -6.73
CA LYS A 466 -41.52 13.13 -6.38
C LYS A 466 -41.75 14.12 -7.53
N ASP A 467 -42.96 14.67 -7.61
CA ASP A 467 -43.38 15.71 -8.56
C ASP A 467 -43.05 15.37 -10.03
N LEU A 468 -43.30 14.11 -10.39
CA LEU A 468 -43.16 13.62 -11.75
C LEU A 468 -44.17 14.35 -12.66
N PRO A 469 -43.75 14.97 -13.78
CA PRO A 469 -44.65 15.70 -14.65
C PRO A 469 -45.83 14.87 -15.18
N ASN A 470 -46.99 15.51 -15.35
CA ASN A 470 -48.16 14.86 -15.94
C ASN A 470 -47.84 14.24 -17.31
N GLY A 471 -48.23 12.98 -17.51
CA GLY A 471 -47.97 12.23 -18.74
C GLY A 471 -46.58 11.60 -18.82
N THR A 472 -45.78 11.64 -17.75
CA THR A 472 -44.48 10.95 -17.67
C THR A 472 -44.47 9.76 -16.71
N GLU A 473 -45.63 9.33 -16.22
CA GLU A 473 -45.76 8.08 -15.46
C GLU A 473 -45.31 6.87 -16.30
N GLY A 474 -44.42 6.04 -15.76
CA GLY A 474 -43.86 4.89 -16.46
C GLY A 474 -42.83 5.26 -17.54
N ILE A 475 -42.27 6.48 -17.52
CA ILE A 475 -41.19 6.87 -18.43
C ILE A 475 -39.96 5.97 -18.20
N ARG A 476 -39.31 5.51 -19.28
CA ARG A 476 -38.21 4.54 -19.22
C ARG A 476 -36.90 5.11 -19.75
N PHE A 477 -35.82 4.93 -19.01
CA PHE A 477 -34.48 5.35 -19.40
C PHE A 477 -33.52 4.16 -19.42
N ALA A 478 -32.69 4.05 -20.47
CA ALA A 478 -31.55 3.13 -20.45
C ALA A 478 -30.36 3.81 -19.76
N LEU A 479 -29.83 3.24 -18.69
CA LEU A 479 -28.63 3.70 -18.00
C LEU A 479 -27.44 2.79 -18.34
N ILE A 480 -26.41 3.42 -18.90
CA ILE A 480 -25.15 2.83 -19.33
C ILE A 480 -24.02 3.61 -18.64
N SER A 481 -22.98 2.94 -18.16
CA SER A 481 -21.78 3.58 -17.61
C SER A 481 -20.58 2.67 -17.78
N ASP A 482 -19.37 3.18 -17.56
CA ASP A 482 -18.16 2.35 -17.44
C ASP A 482 -17.95 1.40 -18.64
N ILE A 483 -18.06 1.95 -19.85
CA ILE A 483 -17.84 1.21 -21.10
C ILE A 483 -16.35 0.92 -21.28
N HIS A 484 -15.47 1.87 -20.91
CA HIS A 484 -14.01 1.78 -21.03
C HIS A 484 -13.51 1.32 -22.42
N ALA A 485 -14.06 1.87 -23.50
CA ALA A 485 -13.58 1.59 -24.85
C ALA A 485 -12.08 1.89 -24.93
N GLY A 486 -11.25 0.88 -25.17
CA GLY A 486 -9.82 0.96 -24.86
C GLY A 486 -9.09 -0.32 -25.23
N ALA A 487 -8.00 -0.64 -24.54
CA ALA A 487 -7.10 -1.74 -24.94
C ALA A 487 -7.75 -3.14 -24.93
N THR A 488 -8.81 -3.34 -24.14
CA THR A 488 -9.51 -4.64 -24.00
C THR A 488 -10.96 -4.61 -24.46
N VAL A 489 -11.58 -3.43 -24.52
CA VAL A 489 -12.94 -3.24 -25.04
C VAL A 489 -12.88 -2.70 -26.48
N PHE A 490 -13.29 -3.55 -27.42
CA PHE A 490 -13.23 -3.28 -28.86
C PHE A 490 -14.61 -2.95 -29.44
N LYS A 491 -14.60 -2.50 -30.70
CA LYS A 491 -15.78 -2.00 -31.42
C LYS A 491 -16.97 -2.97 -31.35
N GLU A 492 -16.72 -4.27 -31.47
CA GLU A 492 -17.77 -5.29 -31.51
C GLU A 492 -18.59 -5.33 -30.20
N LYS A 493 -17.97 -5.00 -29.06
CA LYS A 493 -18.66 -4.91 -27.77
C LYS A 493 -19.52 -3.67 -27.66
N ILE A 494 -19.07 -2.57 -28.27
CA ILE A 494 -19.84 -1.33 -28.32
C ILE A 494 -21.05 -1.49 -29.25
N GLU A 495 -20.89 -2.21 -30.37
CA GLU A 495 -22.01 -2.60 -31.24
C GLU A 495 -23.05 -3.41 -30.46
N GLU A 496 -22.62 -4.41 -29.66
CA GLU A 496 -23.55 -5.19 -28.83
C GLU A 496 -24.31 -4.31 -27.82
N ILE A 497 -23.65 -3.35 -27.14
CA ILE A 497 -24.33 -2.41 -26.23
C ILE A 497 -25.42 -1.65 -26.97
N VAL A 498 -25.09 -1.10 -28.14
CA VAL A 498 -26.02 -0.30 -28.94
C VAL A 498 -27.20 -1.15 -29.41
N ASP A 499 -26.97 -2.36 -29.88
CA ASP A 499 -28.02 -3.28 -30.31
C ASP A 499 -28.96 -3.65 -29.15
N ARG A 500 -28.40 -3.95 -27.97
CA ARG A 500 -29.18 -4.26 -26.77
C ARG A 500 -30.05 -3.07 -26.33
N VAL A 501 -29.48 -1.87 -26.23
CA VAL A 501 -30.23 -0.65 -25.88
C VAL A 501 -31.32 -0.37 -26.90
N ASN A 502 -31.00 -0.48 -28.19
CA ASN A 502 -31.95 -0.23 -29.28
C ASN A 502 -33.06 -1.28 -29.41
N SER A 503 -32.90 -2.44 -28.75
CA SER A 503 -33.92 -3.49 -28.65
C SER A 503 -34.92 -3.24 -27.51
N GLU A 504 -34.58 -2.36 -26.57
CA GLU A 504 -35.44 -1.98 -25.46
C GLU A 504 -36.29 -0.75 -25.80
N SER A 505 -37.54 -0.76 -25.32
CA SER A 505 -38.44 0.39 -25.47
C SER A 505 -38.17 1.43 -24.39
N VAL A 506 -37.20 2.30 -24.63
CA VAL A 506 -36.83 3.43 -23.76
C VAL A 506 -37.10 4.79 -24.41
N ASP A 507 -37.32 5.81 -23.60
CA ASP A 507 -37.57 7.19 -24.02
C ASP A 507 -36.29 8.00 -24.23
N ALA A 508 -35.22 7.67 -23.49
CA ALA A 508 -33.89 8.25 -23.64
C ALA A 508 -32.80 7.33 -23.04
N VAL A 509 -31.54 7.68 -23.32
CA VAL A 509 -30.35 6.98 -22.81
C VAL A 509 -29.56 7.91 -21.90
N PHE A 510 -29.12 7.42 -20.76
CA PHE A 510 -28.17 8.06 -19.86
C PHE A 510 -26.83 7.33 -19.97
N LEU A 511 -25.81 8.02 -20.46
CA LEU A 511 -24.43 7.55 -20.48
C LEU A 511 -23.62 8.27 -19.39
N VAL A 512 -23.33 7.58 -18.30
CA VAL A 512 -22.82 8.18 -17.07
C VAL A 512 -21.33 7.85 -16.88
N GLY A 513 -20.49 8.54 -17.65
CA GLY A 513 -19.03 8.56 -17.52
C GLY A 513 -18.28 7.26 -17.86
N ASP A 514 -16.95 7.40 -17.90
CA ASP A 514 -15.96 6.36 -18.19
C ASP A 514 -16.28 5.56 -19.47
N ALA A 515 -16.53 6.29 -20.55
CA ALA A 515 -16.82 5.73 -21.86
C ALA A 515 -15.55 5.23 -22.59
N VAL A 516 -14.39 5.85 -22.31
CA VAL A 516 -13.16 5.70 -23.11
C VAL A 516 -11.88 5.59 -22.26
N ASP A 517 -10.92 4.78 -22.73
CA ASP A 517 -9.68 4.44 -22.03
C ASP A 517 -8.42 4.66 -22.88
N ALA A 518 -8.46 5.60 -23.83
CA ALA A 518 -7.30 5.98 -24.65
C ALA A 518 -7.50 7.37 -25.30
N PRO A 519 -6.47 7.95 -25.94
CA PRO A 519 -6.61 9.15 -26.75
C PRO A 519 -7.54 8.96 -27.94
N ARG A 520 -8.23 10.03 -28.36
CA ARG A 520 -9.26 9.98 -29.41
C ARG A 520 -8.74 9.45 -30.74
N ASP A 521 -7.64 10.00 -31.22
CA ASP A 521 -6.99 9.62 -32.47
C ASP A 521 -6.72 8.10 -32.59
N SER A 522 -6.54 7.44 -31.45
CA SER A 522 -6.19 6.03 -31.36
C SER A 522 -7.41 5.10 -31.39
N ILE A 523 -8.57 5.53 -30.87
CA ILE A 523 -9.73 4.64 -30.66
C ILE A 523 -11.08 5.21 -31.10
N GLU A 524 -11.15 6.34 -31.82
CA GLU A 524 -12.40 6.93 -32.32
C GLU A 524 -13.27 5.89 -33.07
N ASN A 525 -12.65 5.04 -33.89
CA ASN A 525 -13.36 3.97 -34.61
C ASN A 525 -14.02 2.92 -33.69
N ARG A 526 -13.51 2.72 -32.46
CA ARG A 526 -14.06 1.76 -31.48
C ARG A 526 -15.37 2.25 -30.89
N VAL A 527 -15.48 3.56 -30.63
CA VAL A 527 -16.70 4.18 -30.07
C VAL A 527 -17.71 4.60 -31.12
N LYS A 528 -17.34 4.60 -32.40
CA LYS A 528 -18.23 4.94 -33.53
C LYS A 528 -19.62 4.28 -33.50
N PRO A 529 -19.80 3.02 -33.05
CA PRO A 529 -21.13 2.43 -32.95
C PRO A 529 -22.11 3.22 -32.08
N LEU A 530 -21.64 3.94 -31.06
CA LEU A 530 -22.49 4.72 -30.14
C LEU A 530 -23.36 5.75 -30.86
N ARG A 531 -22.95 6.24 -32.04
CA ARG A 531 -23.75 7.16 -32.87
C ARG A 531 -25.06 6.56 -33.38
N PHE A 532 -25.22 5.24 -33.29
CA PHE A 532 -26.41 4.53 -33.76
C PHE A 532 -27.41 4.23 -32.63
N LEU A 533 -27.20 4.76 -31.42
CA LEU A 533 -28.25 4.80 -30.41
C LEU A 533 -29.45 5.59 -30.95
N LYS A 534 -30.63 4.96 -30.97
CA LYS A 534 -31.83 5.52 -31.61
C LYS A 534 -32.44 6.69 -30.83
N GLN A 535 -32.35 6.62 -29.50
CA GLN A 535 -32.98 7.61 -28.61
C GLN A 535 -32.00 8.71 -28.22
N LYS A 536 -32.56 9.85 -27.79
CA LYS A 536 -31.77 10.97 -27.28
C LYS A 536 -30.89 10.50 -26.13
N THR A 537 -29.59 10.76 -26.23
CA THR A 537 -28.59 10.34 -25.25
C THR A 537 -28.08 11.54 -24.47
N PHE A 538 -28.17 11.49 -23.14
CA PHE A 538 -27.60 12.47 -22.22
C PHE A 538 -26.30 11.92 -21.63
N TYR A 539 -25.26 12.74 -21.62
CA TYR A 539 -23.91 12.30 -21.30
C TYR A 539 -23.24 13.19 -20.25
N VAL A 540 -22.55 12.57 -19.29
CA VAL A 540 -21.59 13.22 -18.40
C VAL A 540 -20.27 12.48 -18.46
N SER A 541 -19.15 13.19 -18.28
CA SER A 541 -17.84 12.56 -18.21
C SER A 541 -17.55 11.93 -16.86
N GLY A 542 -16.79 10.85 -16.90
CA GLY A 542 -16.07 10.28 -15.78
C GLY A 542 -14.61 10.73 -15.80
N ASN A 543 -13.80 10.10 -14.96
CA ASN A 543 -12.40 10.45 -14.84
C ASN A 543 -11.53 9.93 -15.99
N HIS A 544 -12.01 8.91 -16.71
CA HIS A 544 -11.25 8.30 -17.79
C HIS A 544 -11.16 9.15 -19.06
N GLU A 545 -12.11 10.06 -19.30
CA GLU A 545 -12.07 10.94 -20.48
C GLU A 545 -10.86 11.88 -20.51
N TYR A 546 -10.27 12.25 -19.37
CA TYR A 546 -9.13 13.17 -19.27
C TYR A 546 -7.86 12.54 -18.69
N TYR A 547 -7.84 11.21 -18.52
CA TYR A 547 -6.64 10.48 -18.09
C TYR A 547 -5.63 10.23 -19.21
N TYR A 548 -6.09 10.30 -20.47
CA TYR A 548 -5.31 9.88 -21.63
C TYR A 548 -5.05 11.03 -22.61
N SER A 549 -5.99 11.96 -22.79
CA SER A 549 -5.85 13.11 -23.69
C SER A 549 -6.72 14.27 -23.23
N ASN A 550 -6.81 15.32 -24.05
CA ASN A 550 -7.75 16.40 -23.83
C ASN A 550 -9.21 15.88 -23.93
N ALA A 551 -9.96 15.93 -22.83
CA ALA A 551 -11.34 15.46 -22.81
C ALA A 551 -12.30 16.25 -23.70
N SER A 552 -11.98 17.50 -24.08
CA SER A 552 -12.84 18.28 -24.98
C SER A 552 -13.01 17.60 -26.34
N GLU A 553 -11.98 16.90 -26.81
CA GLU A 553 -12.04 16.15 -28.08
C GLU A 553 -13.10 15.05 -28.06
N TRP A 554 -13.30 14.42 -26.90
CA TRP A 554 -14.34 13.42 -26.68
C TRP A 554 -15.73 14.05 -26.62
N PHE A 555 -15.85 15.20 -25.94
CA PHE A 555 -17.11 15.92 -25.84
C PHE A 555 -17.59 16.39 -27.23
N ASP A 556 -16.68 16.93 -28.03
CA ASP A 556 -16.96 17.36 -29.40
C ASP A 556 -17.41 16.17 -30.28
N LEU A 557 -16.75 15.01 -30.15
CA LEU A 557 -17.10 13.82 -30.91
C LEU A 557 -18.49 13.28 -30.51
N PHE A 558 -18.77 13.17 -29.22
CA PHE A 558 -20.07 12.70 -28.75
C PHE A 558 -21.19 13.69 -29.07
N GLN A 559 -20.91 14.99 -29.06
CA GLN A 559 -21.85 15.99 -29.57
C GLN A 559 -22.13 15.82 -31.07
N GLN A 560 -21.12 15.48 -31.88
CA GLN A 560 -21.31 15.13 -33.30
C GLN A 560 -22.14 13.84 -33.50
N TYR A 561 -22.14 12.93 -32.52
CA TYR A 561 -23.03 11.76 -32.50
C TYR A 561 -24.46 12.10 -32.05
N GLY A 562 -24.74 13.37 -31.72
CA GLY A 562 -26.05 13.84 -31.28
C GLY A 562 -26.28 13.70 -29.77
N PHE A 563 -25.22 13.48 -28.98
CA PHE A 563 -25.35 13.39 -27.53
C PHE A 563 -25.49 14.79 -26.92
N GLU A 564 -26.34 14.91 -25.92
CA GLU A 564 -26.45 16.10 -25.10
C GLU A 564 -25.42 16.02 -23.96
N ILE A 565 -24.30 16.72 -24.10
CA ILE A 565 -23.25 16.80 -23.08
C ILE A 565 -23.73 17.67 -21.92
N LEU A 566 -23.81 17.11 -20.72
CA LEU A 566 -24.41 17.75 -19.54
C LEU A 566 -23.42 18.17 -18.45
N ASN A 567 -22.12 18.17 -18.71
CA ASN A 567 -21.10 18.61 -17.73
C ASN A 567 -21.41 20.01 -17.15
N ASN A 568 -21.81 20.04 -15.88
CA ASN A 568 -22.26 21.22 -15.12
C ASN A 568 -23.40 22.01 -15.76
N ARG A 569 -24.34 21.32 -16.42
CA ARG A 569 -25.53 21.94 -17.01
C ARG A 569 -26.74 21.03 -16.91
N HIS A 570 -27.90 21.58 -17.22
CA HIS A 570 -29.16 20.85 -17.22
C HIS A 570 -29.96 21.09 -18.49
N VAL A 571 -30.99 20.27 -18.66
CA VAL A 571 -31.99 20.37 -19.72
C VAL A 571 -33.33 19.87 -19.19
N LEU A 572 -34.42 20.45 -19.68
CA LEU A 572 -35.76 19.93 -19.42
C LEU A 572 -36.12 18.89 -20.49
N PHE A 573 -36.40 17.67 -20.08
CA PHE A 573 -36.84 16.59 -20.96
C PHE A 573 -38.22 16.11 -20.50
N ARG A 574 -39.24 16.35 -21.32
CA ARG A 574 -40.65 16.09 -20.97
C ARG A 574 -41.07 16.67 -19.62
N GLY A 575 -40.50 17.83 -19.26
CA GLY A 575 -40.77 18.52 -17.99
C GLY A 575 -39.84 18.13 -16.83
N ILE A 576 -39.15 16.98 -16.90
CA ILE A 576 -38.19 16.55 -15.88
C ILE A 576 -36.88 17.33 -16.04
N CYS A 577 -36.30 17.84 -14.96
CA CYS A 577 -34.96 18.43 -15.01
C CYS A 577 -33.89 17.34 -14.99
N ILE A 578 -33.12 17.23 -16.07
CA ILE A 578 -31.97 16.33 -16.17
C ILE A 578 -30.73 17.19 -16.10
N ALA A 579 -30.03 17.13 -14.98
CA ALA A 579 -28.78 17.83 -14.73
C ALA A 579 -27.60 16.85 -14.83
N GLY A 580 -26.46 17.33 -15.31
CA GLY A 580 -25.20 16.60 -15.26
C GLY A 580 -24.16 17.39 -14.48
N VAL A 581 -23.36 16.68 -13.69
CA VAL A 581 -22.23 17.28 -12.97
C VAL A 581 -20.96 16.66 -13.53
N SER A 582 -19.95 17.48 -13.84
CA SER A 582 -18.63 16.98 -14.24
C SER A 582 -18.07 16.05 -13.16
N ASP A 583 -17.22 15.08 -13.51
CA ASP A 583 -16.64 14.13 -12.53
C ASP A 583 -16.05 14.83 -11.29
N TYR A 584 -16.10 14.17 -10.14
CA TYR A 584 -15.60 14.71 -8.88
C TYR A 584 -14.12 15.12 -8.94
N SER A 585 -13.31 14.40 -9.70
CA SER A 585 -11.88 14.66 -9.91
C SER A 585 -11.59 15.55 -11.13
N SER A 586 -12.62 16.07 -11.82
CA SER A 586 -12.48 16.80 -13.08
C SER A 586 -11.63 18.07 -13.00
N GLY A 587 -11.46 18.65 -11.80
CA GLY A 587 -10.52 19.76 -11.58
C GLY A 587 -9.07 19.47 -11.97
N GLU A 588 -8.68 18.19 -12.05
CA GLU A 588 -7.36 17.74 -12.50
C GLU A 588 -7.26 17.55 -14.03
N SER A 589 -8.34 17.74 -14.77
CA SER A 589 -8.38 17.60 -16.23
C SER A 589 -7.60 18.69 -16.98
N GLY A 590 -7.31 19.81 -16.33
CA GLY A 590 -6.67 20.99 -16.95
C GLY A 590 -7.63 21.83 -17.80
N LEU A 591 -8.92 21.48 -17.87
CA LEU A 591 -9.95 22.23 -18.58
C LEU A 591 -10.67 23.21 -17.62
N PRO A 592 -10.59 24.54 -17.85
CA PRO A 592 -11.14 25.53 -16.92
C PRO A 592 -12.64 25.37 -16.61
N ALA A 593 -13.43 24.98 -17.62
CA ALA A 593 -14.89 24.81 -17.52
C ALA A 593 -15.34 23.40 -17.11
N HIS A 594 -14.40 22.50 -16.80
CA HIS A 594 -14.66 21.10 -16.46
C HIS A 594 -14.23 20.81 -15.02
N LYS A 595 -14.80 21.57 -14.08
CA LYS A 595 -14.62 21.36 -12.64
C LYS A 595 -15.90 20.80 -12.05
N PHE A 596 -15.82 20.07 -10.95
CA PHE A 596 -17.00 19.63 -10.22
C PHE A 596 -17.81 20.85 -9.71
N GLN A 597 -18.99 21.10 -10.28
CA GLN A 597 -19.81 22.30 -9.98
C GLN A 597 -21.32 21.97 -9.93
N PRO A 598 -21.81 21.35 -8.84
CA PRO A 598 -23.20 20.91 -8.74
C PRO A 598 -24.22 22.07 -8.74
N VAL A 599 -23.90 23.21 -8.12
CA VAL A 599 -24.79 24.38 -8.12
C VAL A 599 -25.00 24.94 -9.53
N GLU A 600 -23.94 25.01 -10.34
CA GLU A 600 -24.03 25.47 -11.73
C GLU A 600 -24.89 24.52 -12.58
N ALA A 601 -24.77 23.21 -12.34
CA ALA A 601 -25.61 22.21 -12.99
C ALA A 601 -27.10 22.41 -12.68
N LEU A 602 -27.43 22.81 -11.46
CA LEU A 602 -28.80 22.80 -10.92
C LEU A 602 -29.53 24.15 -10.96
N LYS A 603 -28.82 25.29 -11.03
CA LYS A 603 -29.39 26.64 -10.78
C LYS A 603 -30.58 27.07 -11.64
N GLY A 604 -30.82 26.39 -12.77
CA GLY A 604 -31.98 26.66 -13.64
C GLY A 604 -33.06 25.58 -13.63
N CYS A 605 -32.89 24.52 -12.83
CA CYS A 605 -33.92 23.50 -12.67
C CYS A 605 -35.15 24.07 -11.92
N PRO A 606 -36.37 23.90 -12.46
CA PRO A 606 -37.59 24.23 -11.74
C PRO A 606 -37.68 23.42 -10.43
N GLN A 607 -38.04 24.07 -9.33
CA GLN A 607 -38.10 23.41 -8.02
C GLN A 607 -39.40 22.59 -7.83
N ASN A 608 -40.39 22.78 -8.71
CA ASN A 608 -41.70 22.12 -8.70
C ASN A 608 -41.77 20.91 -9.64
N THR A 609 -40.63 20.35 -10.03
CA THR A 609 -40.57 19.15 -10.86
C THR A 609 -39.42 18.24 -10.42
N THR A 610 -39.51 16.96 -10.76
CA THR A 610 -38.43 15.99 -10.54
C THR A 610 -37.11 16.47 -11.13
N THR A 611 -36.06 16.42 -10.32
CA THR A 611 -34.68 16.70 -10.72
C THR A 611 -33.81 15.45 -10.59
N ILE A 612 -33.26 15.02 -11.72
CA ILE A 612 -32.35 13.88 -11.84
C ILE A 612 -30.96 14.40 -12.15
N VAL A 613 -29.97 13.91 -11.40
CA VAL A 613 -28.56 14.27 -11.59
C VAL A 613 -27.77 13.07 -12.09
N LEU A 614 -27.13 13.23 -13.25
CA LEU A 614 -26.12 12.31 -13.75
C LEU A 614 -24.76 12.71 -13.16
N SER A 615 -24.14 11.81 -12.41
CA SER A 615 -22.81 12.01 -11.82
C SER A 615 -22.04 10.71 -11.80
N HIS A 616 -20.88 10.67 -12.43
CA HIS A 616 -20.13 9.42 -12.59
C HIS A 616 -19.64 8.82 -11.27
N ASN A 617 -19.04 9.63 -10.39
CA ASN A 617 -18.49 9.16 -9.13
C ASN A 617 -19.49 9.29 -7.96
N PRO A 618 -19.88 8.19 -7.29
CA PRO A 618 -20.89 8.25 -6.21
C PRO A 618 -20.37 8.89 -4.92
N ALA A 619 -19.07 9.08 -4.75
CA ALA A 619 -18.51 9.78 -3.60
C ALA A 619 -19.00 11.25 -3.52
N SER A 620 -19.39 11.84 -4.65
CA SER A 620 -19.93 13.20 -4.72
C SER A 620 -21.39 13.32 -4.29
N ALA A 621 -22.09 12.20 -4.05
CA ALA A 621 -23.55 12.20 -3.87
C ALA A 621 -24.02 13.10 -2.71
N LYS A 622 -23.28 13.14 -1.60
CA LYS A 622 -23.60 14.05 -0.48
C LYS A 622 -23.43 15.51 -0.85
N GLU A 623 -22.39 15.85 -1.60
CA GLU A 623 -22.13 17.23 -2.02
C GLU A 623 -23.16 17.73 -3.04
N ILE A 624 -23.68 16.83 -3.86
CA ILE A 624 -24.80 17.11 -4.78
C ILE A 624 -26.12 17.27 -4.00
N ALA A 625 -26.45 16.30 -3.13
CA ALA A 625 -27.70 16.29 -2.38
C ALA A 625 -27.80 17.48 -1.40
N PHE A 626 -26.69 17.81 -0.72
CA PHE A 626 -26.59 18.93 0.21
C PHE A 626 -25.81 20.10 -0.42
N ASN A 627 -26.07 20.39 -1.70
CA ASN A 627 -25.42 21.49 -2.40
C ASN A 627 -25.64 22.82 -1.68
N SER A 628 -24.65 23.72 -1.78
CA SER A 628 -24.61 24.97 -1.01
C SER A 628 -25.75 25.96 -1.31
N ALA A 629 -26.47 25.75 -2.42
CA ALA A 629 -27.62 26.57 -2.81
C ALA A 629 -28.97 25.95 -2.41
N HIS A 630 -28.95 24.80 -1.71
CA HIS A 630 -30.15 24.06 -1.30
C HIS A 630 -31.11 23.76 -2.46
N LEU A 631 -30.56 23.55 -3.66
CA LEU A 631 -31.33 23.23 -4.86
C LEU A 631 -31.81 21.78 -4.78
N ARG A 632 -33.05 21.54 -5.19
CA ARG A 632 -33.69 20.23 -5.20
C ARG A 632 -32.93 19.20 -6.04
N VAL A 633 -32.79 17.99 -5.49
CA VAL A 633 -32.29 16.79 -6.17
C VAL A 633 -33.10 15.59 -5.69
N ASP A 634 -33.82 14.90 -6.59
CA ASP A 634 -34.64 13.74 -6.23
C ASP A 634 -33.87 12.42 -6.43
N LEU A 635 -33.08 12.33 -7.50
CA LEU A 635 -32.36 11.12 -7.87
C LEU A 635 -30.97 11.44 -8.44
N ILE A 636 -29.96 10.70 -7.98
CA ILE A 636 -28.61 10.73 -8.54
C ILE A 636 -28.35 9.36 -9.19
N LEU A 637 -27.91 9.36 -10.45
CA LEU A 637 -27.53 8.15 -11.19
C LEU A 637 -26.01 8.12 -11.38
N SER A 638 -25.38 6.99 -11.05
CA SER A 638 -23.92 6.88 -10.95
C SER A 638 -23.36 5.52 -11.38
N GLY A 639 -22.06 5.50 -11.69
CA GLY A 639 -21.28 4.32 -12.08
C GLY A 639 -20.02 4.19 -11.21
N HIS A 640 -18.85 4.04 -11.83
CA HIS A 640 -17.51 4.19 -11.25
C HIS A 640 -17.01 3.06 -10.34
N THR A 641 -17.88 2.44 -9.54
CA THR A 641 -17.44 1.45 -8.53
C THR A 641 -17.18 0.06 -9.12
N HIS A 642 -17.70 -0.20 -10.31
CA HIS A 642 -17.71 -1.52 -10.98
C HIS A 642 -18.30 -2.67 -10.14
N ALA A 643 -19.04 -2.34 -9.06
CA ALA A 643 -19.35 -3.27 -7.97
C ALA A 643 -18.11 -4.10 -7.57
N GLY A 644 -16.93 -3.48 -7.53
CA GLY A 644 -15.69 -4.15 -7.17
C GLY A 644 -15.19 -5.22 -8.15
N GLN A 645 -15.65 -5.25 -9.42
CA GLN A 645 -15.27 -6.05 -10.61
C GLN A 645 -14.90 -7.55 -10.44
N PHE A 646 -14.08 -7.89 -9.46
CA PHE A 646 -13.60 -9.22 -9.09
C PHE A 646 -14.20 -9.71 -7.76
N TYR A 647 -14.53 -10.99 -7.67
CA TYR A 647 -15.13 -11.59 -6.46
C TYR A 647 -14.30 -11.41 -5.20
N THR A 648 -12.97 -11.45 -5.31
CA THR A 648 -12.09 -11.26 -4.14
C THR A 648 -11.92 -9.80 -3.74
N VAL A 649 -12.18 -8.86 -4.66
CA VAL A 649 -12.07 -7.41 -4.42
C VAL A 649 -13.40 -6.84 -3.89
N ALA A 650 -14.53 -7.38 -4.32
CA ALA A 650 -15.87 -6.94 -3.92
C ALA A 650 -16.06 -6.71 -2.40
N PRO A 651 -15.65 -7.61 -1.48
CA PRO A 651 -15.78 -7.36 -0.03
C PRO A 651 -14.95 -6.18 0.47
N ILE A 652 -13.77 -5.96 -0.12
CA ILE A 652 -12.88 -4.85 0.23
C ILE A 652 -13.48 -3.54 -0.27
N ALA A 653 -13.94 -3.52 -1.53
CA ALA A 653 -14.60 -2.37 -2.12
C ALA A 653 -15.87 -1.97 -1.34
N TYR A 654 -16.70 -2.95 -0.95
CA TYR A 654 -17.87 -2.72 -0.11
C TYR A 654 -17.53 -2.08 1.24
N TRP A 655 -16.43 -2.47 1.86
CA TRP A 655 -16.00 -1.93 3.16
C TRP A 655 -15.34 -0.55 3.05
N MET A 656 -14.61 -0.29 1.96
CA MET A 656 -13.85 0.95 1.76
C MET A 656 -14.69 2.08 1.17
N LEU A 657 -15.67 1.77 0.31
CA LEU A 657 -16.44 2.77 -0.40
C LEU A 657 -17.67 3.18 0.42
N PRO A 658 -17.99 4.49 0.47
CA PRO A 658 -19.19 4.96 1.16
C PRO A 658 -20.48 4.43 0.51
N TYR A 659 -20.43 4.22 -0.81
CA TYR A 659 -21.52 3.68 -1.62
C TYR A 659 -20.92 2.70 -2.64
N TYR A 660 -21.52 1.52 -2.76
CA TYR A 660 -20.93 0.39 -3.49
C TYR A 660 -21.70 0.04 -4.76
N TYR A 661 -22.94 -0.45 -4.65
CA TYR A 661 -23.77 -0.87 -5.79
C TYR A 661 -25.23 -0.96 -5.34
N GLY A 662 -26.15 -0.54 -6.20
CA GLY A 662 -27.60 -0.56 -5.94
C GLY A 662 -28.15 0.80 -5.51
N LEU A 663 -29.32 0.78 -4.87
CA LEU A 663 -30.07 1.96 -4.45
C LEU A 663 -29.75 2.35 -3.00
N TYR A 664 -29.51 3.63 -2.78
CA TYR A 664 -29.23 4.23 -1.48
C TYR A 664 -30.13 5.44 -1.25
N GLN A 665 -30.54 5.66 0.01
CA GLN A 665 -31.20 6.89 0.43
C GLN A 665 -30.17 7.84 1.03
N ILE A 666 -29.97 9.00 0.43
CA ILE A 666 -28.96 10.00 0.86
C ILE A 666 -29.57 11.01 1.84
N SER A 667 -30.78 11.47 1.54
CA SER A 667 -31.65 12.29 2.41
C SER A 667 -33.11 11.83 2.25
N PRO A 668 -34.09 12.31 3.02
CA PRO A 668 -35.50 11.99 2.79
C PRO A 668 -36.04 12.37 1.39
N GLU A 669 -35.33 13.22 0.67
CA GLU A 669 -35.68 13.73 -0.65
C GLU A 669 -34.82 13.12 -1.77
N THR A 670 -33.56 12.76 -1.48
CA THR A 670 -32.59 12.34 -2.51
C THR A 670 -32.24 10.85 -2.42
N GLN A 671 -32.45 10.15 -3.53
CA GLN A 671 -31.97 8.79 -3.77
C GLN A 671 -30.68 8.79 -4.61
N LEU A 672 -29.85 7.76 -4.45
CA LEU A 672 -28.67 7.49 -5.26
C LEU A 672 -28.75 6.06 -5.80
N PHE A 673 -28.64 5.89 -7.11
CA PHE A 673 -28.57 4.59 -7.77
C PHE A 673 -27.22 4.40 -8.45
N ILE A 674 -26.54 3.30 -8.12
CA ILE A 674 -25.18 2.99 -8.59
C ILE A 674 -25.22 1.67 -9.35
N THR A 675 -24.76 1.69 -10.60
CA THR A 675 -24.61 0.47 -11.41
C THR A 675 -23.26 -0.21 -11.16
N ALA A 676 -23.15 -1.47 -11.55
CA ALA A 676 -21.88 -2.19 -11.61
C ALA A 676 -21.07 -1.85 -12.87
N GLY A 677 -21.54 -0.95 -13.73
CA GLY A 677 -20.95 -0.64 -15.03
C GLY A 677 -21.39 -1.60 -16.15
N THR A 678 -21.33 -1.14 -17.39
CA THR A 678 -21.76 -1.92 -18.55
C THR A 678 -20.72 -2.93 -18.99
N LEU A 679 -19.43 -2.56 -18.98
CA LEU A 679 -18.33 -3.47 -19.28
C LEU A 679 -17.32 -3.49 -18.12
N TYR A 680 -16.02 -3.47 -18.39
CA TYR A 680 -14.98 -3.66 -17.38
C TYR A 680 -13.79 -2.76 -17.68
N GLN A 681 -13.05 -2.42 -16.63
CA GLN A 681 -11.80 -1.70 -16.74
C GLN A 681 -10.61 -2.68 -16.75
N GLY A 682 -9.68 -2.46 -17.67
CA GLY A 682 -8.43 -3.22 -17.73
C GLY A 682 -8.68 -4.69 -18.09
N ALA A 683 -8.68 -5.58 -17.10
CA ALA A 683 -8.78 -7.00 -17.38
C ALA A 683 -10.17 -7.39 -17.91
N PRO A 684 -10.25 -8.23 -18.97
CA PRO A 684 -11.50 -8.74 -19.52
C PRO A 684 -12.08 -9.82 -18.61
N MET A 685 -12.43 -9.41 -17.40
CA MET A 685 -12.89 -10.24 -16.31
C MET A 685 -13.85 -9.41 -15.48
N LYS A 686 -15.05 -9.94 -15.29
CA LYS A 686 -16.06 -9.30 -14.45
C LYS A 686 -16.87 -10.37 -13.73
N MET A 687 -17.44 -10.03 -12.57
CA MET A 687 -18.34 -10.96 -11.88
C MET A 687 -19.52 -11.33 -12.78
N VAL A 688 -20.00 -12.57 -12.63
CA VAL A 688 -21.10 -13.07 -13.45
C VAL A 688 -22.35 -12.20 -13.22
N TRP A 689 -23.00 -11.82 -14.32
CA TRP A 689 -24.20 -10.97 -14.35
C TRP A 689 -24.03 -9.52 -13.86
N THR A 690 -22.80 -8.99 -13.82
CA THR A 690 -22.55 -7.58 -13.48
C THR A 690 -22.14 -6.72 -14.68
N SER A 691 -21.97 -7.28 -15.88
CA SER A 691 -21.97 -6.53 -17.14
C SER A 691 -23.41 -6.20 -17.50
N GLU A 692 -23.84 -4.98 -17.24
CA GLU A 692 -25.25 -4.65 -17.17
C GLU A 692 -25.65 -3.35 -17.86
N ILE A 693 -26.87 -3.34 -18.36
CA ILE A 693 -27.57 -2.13 -18.81
C ILE A 693 -28.85 -2.09 -17.99
N TRP A 694 -29.08 -0.96 -17.31
CA TRP A 694 -30.28 -0.78 -16.52
C TRP A 694 -31.36 -0.09 -17.33
N ILE A 695 -32.58 -0.63 -17.30
CA ILE A 695 -33.78 0.06 -17.74
C ILE A 695 -34.48 0.54 -16.49
N ILE A 696 -34.49 1.86 -16.32
CA ILE A 696 -35.05 2.53 -15.15
C ILE A 696 -36.42 3.07 -15.54
N GLU A 697 -37.45 2.60 -14.87
CA GLU A 697 -38.82 3.08 -15.01
C GLU A 697 -39.17 4.00 -13.83
N PHE A 698 -39.71 5.18 -14.10
CA PHE A 698 -40.10 6.12 -13.05
C PHE A 698 -41.59 6.11 -12.78
N HIS A 699 -41.93 6.13 -11.49
CA HIS A 699 -43.29 6.27 -10.99
C HIS A 699 -43.39 7.44 -10.04
N ALA A 700 -44.55 8.09 -10.01
CA ALA A 700 -44.83 9.12 -9.03
C ALA A 700 -44.81 8.55 -7.60
N ALA A 701 -43.99 9.14 -6.72
CA ALA A 701 -44.05 8.89 -5.28
C ALA A 701 -45.22 9.68 -4.68
N PHE A 702 -46.09 9.00 -3.93
CA PHE A 702 -47.22 9.59 -3.20
C PHE A 702 -46.79 10.29 -1.90
#